data_AF-A0A9D7UQJ7-F1
#
_entry.id   AF-A0A9D7UQJ7-F1
#
_cell.length_a   1.000
_cell.length_b   1.000
_cell.length_c   1.000
_cell.angle_alpha   90.00
_cell.angle_beta   90.00
_cell.angle_gamma   90.00
#
_symmetry.space_group_name_H-M   'P 1'
#
loop_
_entity.id
_entity.type
_entity.pdbx_description
1 polymer ?
#
loop_
_entity_poly.entity_id
_entity_poly.type
_entity_poly.pdbx_seq_one_letter_code
_entity_poly.pdbx_strand_id
1 'polypeptide(L)'
;MADASTQDCPDLGALEEWRLAANGAPHDGPIGAHLASCALCRARIESLEQNDAALHELRAVLAAPSPLPTTAEEAPDGYDFTGPARAGGQGVVRRAIQRSTRREVAIKVIHRGAEAGSRARARFEREAELIARLRHPNVVNLFDAGVTPSGALWLAMEWIEGEPIDDFVQRTRPDARAVVELLAQVCDGIGAAHRRGLIHRDIKPSNILIDAEGRVRALDFGVARALTDSDAHPTRTGEFLGTLAFASPEQIESDAGALDTRSDVYAIGALAYLLLAGRMPYDVDGSIAQTCRNIREADPPRLTRSPGAASGADADLDAVVARALAKEPARRYGAAGELGDDLRRWLDGRPVAARADSAWYLLVRAARRRRAPFAAAGAVALALVLTTVVSLAFWRRSVQDRLAAESQAAQKSAVVDFLSRMFSAATLGGKGRDARVADVLEDASAELADAFPEQPAVRRELHAAIGGAYLSLGLYEEADANLGLALELARVQNDPRILAGAASMVAQLRVGQSRLDEALALFTEAIDLAGARLGPDDPLTLSIRHNRAIALAQLDRHEHAESEYRDILARRAATLGPDHSDTLGTRAALGMLLIQDGRLDDAAAELTAAIDGMERTLGPDSHRRLTAISNLALALLSAGRAAEAEALYRDALPRFERVFGTDHPTTLLVANNLAGALWRQERFDEVAAMLAYVLAAQTRTLGTDHLTTLTTTGNLGALRLRLGDLDAAEPLLRACYEGRLRTLGEDHRETVHAKGRLDEALRRPPENPPAPILPPRPPRPPTPGHPPRKRPNKPPPAHEVPPPLLPPSPGRASRRRGLSSPAAGNPRRQRAAPRARTLHIQQPINARELPHSRHPRSRSGRPRQRLTRPGAHARRQGLWSDLRSESQAIQAS
;
A
#
# COMPACT_ATOMS: atom_id res chain seq x y z
N MET A 1 22.28 82.94 -22.89
CA MET A 1 21.06 83.07 -22.06
C MET A 1 20.35 81.73 -22.09
N ALA A 2 19.82 81.27 -20.96
CA ALA A 2 18.91 80.13 -20.96
C ALA A 2 17.50 80.65 -21.25
N ASP A 3 16.78 79.99 -22.17
CA ASP A 3 15.39 80.33 -22.47
C ASP A 3 14.47 79.28 -21.83
N ALA A 4 13.52 79.76 -21.01
CA ALA A 4 12.88 78.96 -19.96
C ALA A 4 11.61 78.23 -20.42
N SER A 5 11.68 77.59 -21.59
CA SER A 5 10.52 77.01 -22.29
C SER A 5 10.62 75.52 -22.61
N THR A 6 11.80 74.90 -22.41
CA THR A 6 12.07 73.51 -22.85
C THR A 6 11.62 72.42 -21.87
N GLN A 7 11.12 72.77 -20.67
CA GLN A 7 10.84 71.79 -19.61
C GLN A 7 9.50 71.05 -19.74
N ASP A 8 8.51 71.64 -20.42
CA ASP A 8 7.18 71.04 -20.69
C ASP A 8 6.95 70.79 -22.20
N CYS A 9 8.03 70.55 -22.97
CA CYS A 9 7.92 70.15 -24.37
C CYS A 9 7.56 68.66 -24.52
N PRO A 10 6.52 68.28 -25.28
CA PRO A 10 6.28 66.88 -25.64
C PRO A 10 7.49 66.28 -26.36
N ASP A 11 7.68 64.97 -26.21
CA ASP A 11 8.73 64.27 -26.94
C ASP A 11 8.43 64.20 -28.45
N LEU A 12 9.46 63.84 -29.24
CA LEU A 12 9.37 63.86 -30.69
C LEU A 12 8.37 62.82 -31.24
N GLY A 13 8.18 61.69 -30.54
CA GLY A 13 7.20 60.67 -30.90
C GLY A 13 5.77 61.13 -30.62
N ALA A 14 5.50 61.76 -29.47
CA ALA A 14 4.19 62.35 -29.17
C ALA A 14 3.80 63.46 -30.16
N LEU A 15 4.77 64.25 -30.66
CA LEU A 15 4.57 65.21 -31.75
C LEU A 15 4.29 64.52 -33.10
N GLU A 16 5.00 63.44 -33.41
CA GLU A 16 4.84 62.64 -34.63
C GLU A 16 3.48 61.91 -34.66
N GLU A 17 3.04 61.31 -33.55
CA GLU A 17 1.72 60.67 -33.40
C GLU A 17 0.56 61.68 -33.48
N TRP A 18 0.65 62.83 -32.78
CA TRP A 18 -0.39 63.88 -32.86
C TRP A 18 -0.56 64.37 -34.30
N ARG A 19 0.55 64.57 -35.02
CA ARG A 19 0.56 64.98 -36.43
C ARG A 19 -0.05 63.93 -37.34
N LEU A 20 0.29 62.65 -37.15
CA LEU A 20 -0.26 61.54 -37.95
C LEU A 20 -1.76 61.33 -37.69
N ALA A 21 -2.23 61.52 -36.46
CA ALA A 21 -3.65 61.45 -36.11
C ALA A 21 -4.47 62.62 -36.70
N ALA A 22 -3.83 63.75 -36.98
CA ALA A 22 -4.50 65.00 -37.34
C ALA A 22 -4.89 65.15 -38.83
N ASN A 23 -4.39 64.29 -39.73
CA ASN A 23 -4.73 64.28 -41.17
C ASN A 23 -4.65 65.67 -41.87
N GLY A 24 -3.77 66.56 -41.41
CA GLY A 24 -3.57 67.91 -41.97
C GLY A 24 -4.58 68.97 -41.51
N ALA A 25 -5.40 68.69 -40.50
CA ALA A 25 -6.29 69.68 -39.86
C ALA A 25 -5.82 69.98 -38.42
N PRO A 26 -6.00 71.21 -37.89
CA PRO A 26 -5.68 71.52 -36.51
C PRO A 26 -6.65 70.80 -35.54
N HIS A 27 -6.13 69.86 -34.75
CA HIS A 27 -6.91 69.17 -33.72
C HIS A 27 -6.81 69.88 -32.37
N ASP A 28 -7.97 70.25 -31.81
CA ASP A 28 -8.08 70.74 -30.43
C ASP A 28 -7.66 69.66 -29.42
N GLY A 29 -6.59 69.95 -28.68
CA GLY A 29 -5.99 69.03 -27.71
C GLY A 29 -4.73 69.63 -27.07
N PRO A 30 -4.18 69.00 -26.02
CA PRO A 30 -3.08 69.58 -25.24
C PRO A 30 -1.81 69.83 -26.07
N ILE A 31 -1.50 68.97 -27.05
CA ILE A 31 -0.36 69.15 -27.95
C ILE A 31 -0.61 70.29 -28.96
N GLY A 32 -1.82 70.41 -29.51
CA GLY A 32 -2.18 71.55 -30.37
C GLY A 32 -2.11 72.90 -29.64
N ALA A 33 -2.59 72.95 -28.39
CA ALA A 33 -2.46 74.12 -27.52
C ALA A 33 -0.99 74.45 -27.17
N HIS A 34 -0.15 73.43 -26.94
CA HIS A 34 1.29 73.62 -26.75
C HIS A 34 1.98 74.14 -28.04
N LEU A 35 1.61 73.65 -29.21
CA LEU A 35 2.17 74.12 -30.49
C LEU A 35 1.80 75.58 -30.79
N ALA A 36 0.67 76.07 -30.29
CA ALA A 36 0.28 77.48 -30.39
C ALA A 36 1.19 78.44 -29.59
N SER A 37 1.87 77.96 -28.53
CA SER A 37 2.78 78.77 -27.69
C SER A 37 4.27 78.44 -27.87
N CYS A 38 4.64 77.20 -28.21
CA CYS A 38 6.03 76.76 -28.33
C CYS A 38 6.55 76.81 -29.77
N ALA A 39 7.41 77.80 -30.06
CA ALA A 39 8.07 77.94 -31.37
C ALA A 39 9.01 76.77 -31.70
N LEU A 40 9.69 76.17 -30.72
CA LEU A 40 10.63 75.07 -30.93
C LEU A 40 9.92 73.79 -31.42
N CYS A 41 8.77 73.46 -30.81
CA CYS A 41 7.96 72.31 -31.23
C CYS A 41 7.27 72.58 -32.58
N ARG A 42 6.88 73.83 -32.87
CA ARG A 42 6.33 74.21 -34.18
C ARG A 42 7.35 74.04 -35.31
N ALA A 43 8.59 74.52 -35.12
CA ALA A 43 9.68 74.33 -36.08
C ALA A 43 10.04 72.84 -36.28
N ARG A 44 9.85 71.98 -35.26
CA ARG A 44 9.98 70.52 -35.40
C ARG A 44 8.86 69.92 -36.24
N ILE A 45 7.60 70.33 -36.05
CA ILE A 45 6.47 69.92 -36.89
C ILE A 45 6.70 70.37 -38.34
N GLU A 46 7.02 71.65 -38.57
CA GLU A 46 7.30 72.18 -39.91
C GLU A 46 8.48 71.47 -40.58
N SER A 47 9.52 71.10 -39.83
CA SER A 47 10.64 70.30 -40.35
C SER A 47 10.23 68.87 -40.72
N LEU A 48 9.35 68.23 -39.94
CA LEU A 48 8.77 66.91 -40.28
C LEU A 48 7.86 67.00 -41.51
N GLU A 49 7.10 68.09 -41.66
CA GLU A 49 6.23 68.34 -42.81
C GLU A 49 7.02 68.66 -44.09
N GLN A 50 8.10 69.42 -43.99
CA GLN A 50 9.01 69.67 -45.12
C GLN A 50 9.75 68.39 -45.52
N ASN A 51 10.17 67.56 -44.55
CA ASN A 51 10.78 66.26 -44.82
C ASN A 51 9.79 65.30 -45.49
N ASP A 52 8.52 65.25 -45.06
CA ASP A 52 7.50 64.40 -45.69
C ASP A 52 7.05 64.92 -47.05
N ALA A 53 6.93 66.24 -47.24
CA ALA A 53 6.66 66.82 -48.56
C ALA A 53 7.79 66.50 -49.54
N ALA A 54 9.04 66.67 -49.11
CA ALA A 54 10.20 66.24 -49.88
C ALA A 54 10.20 64.72 -50.13
N LEU A 55 9.80 63.88 -49.17
CA LEU A 55 9.61 62.43 -49.37
C LEU A 55 8.46 62.10 -50.33
N HIS A 56 7.41 62.93 -50.40
CA HIS A 56 6.26 62.71 -51.27
C HIS A 56 6.59 63.10 -52.73
N GLU A 57 7.34 64.18 -52.93
CA GLU A 57 7.98 64.47 -54.22
C GLU A 57 8.99 63.38 -54.59
N LEU A 58 9.83 62.91 -53.65
CA LEU A 58 10.74 61.79 -53.89
C LEU A 58 10.00 60.51 -54.29
N ARG A 59 8.87 60.20 -53.63
CA ARG A 59 8.01 59.05 -53.97
C ARG A 59 7.36 59.21 -55.35
N ALA A 60 6.94 60.41 -55.73
CA ALA A 60 6.45 60.68 -57.08
C ALA A 60 7.57 60.53 -58.14
N VAL A 61 8.79 61.01 -57.85
CA VAL A 61 9.97 60.85 -58.71
C VAL A 61 10.46 59.40 -58.78
N LEU A 62 10.26 58.61 -57.72
CA LEU A 62 10.54 57.16 -57.69
C LEU A 62 9.46 56.32 -58.38
N ALA A 63 8.22 56.81 -58.48
CA ALA A 63 7.13 56.18 -59.22
C ALA A 63 7.18 56.46 -60.73
N ALA A 64 7.85 57.55 -61.14
CA ALA A 64 8.20 57.77 -62.54
C ALA A 64 9.30 56.78 -62.98
N PRO A 65 9.21 56.15 -64.16
CA PRO A 65 10.28 55.30 -64.68
C PRO A 65 11.53 56.15 -64.95
N SER A 66 12.49 56.09 -64.04
CA SER A 66 13.75 56.82 -64.18
C SER A 66 14.44 56.41 -65.48
N PRO A 67 14.85 57.36 -66.35
CA PRO A 67 15.47 57.00 -67.62
C PRO A 67 16.73 56.18 -67.37
N LEU A 68 16.77 54.99 -67.97
CA LEU A 68 17.99 54.19 -68.05
C LEU A 68 19.13 55.06 -68.61
N PRO A 69 20.36 54.97 -68.07
CA PRO A 69 21.51 55.53 -68.75
C PRO A 69 21.69 54.79 -70.08
N THR A 70 21.14 55.37 -71.15
CA THR A 70 21.24 54.89 -72.54
C THR A 70 22.59 55.23 -73.18
N THR A 71 23.60 55.51 -72.36
CA THR A 71 25.00 55.39 -72.76
C THR A 71 25.27 53.94 -73.12
N ALA A 72 25.62 53.69 -74.38
CA ALA A 72 26.17 52.42 -74.80
C ALA A 72 27.55 52.24 -74.16
N GLU A 73 27.58 51.75 -72.92
CA GLU A 73 28.81 51.25 -72.32
C GLU A 73 29.35 50.13 -73.22
N GLU A 74 30.53 50.36 -73.78
CA GLU A 74 31.27 49.37 -74.55
C GLU A 74 31.68 48.22 -73.65
N ALA A 75 31.80 47.02 -74.22
CA ALA A 75 32.27 45.88 -73.45
C ALA A 75 33.74 46.08 -73.04
N PRO A 76 34.14 45.75 -71.79
CA PRO A 76 35.54 45.78 -71.39
C PRO A 76 36.42 44.97 -72.35
N ASP A 77 37.67 45.40 -72.52
CA ASP A 77 38.59 44.79 -73.48
C ASP A 77 38.70 43.27 -73.29
N GLY A 78 38.46 42.53 -74.38
CA GLY A 78 38.42 41.07 -74.37
C GLY A 78 37.04 40.44 -74.13
N TYR A 79 35.97 41.23 -74.03
CA TYR A 79 34.59 40.74 -73.85
C TYR A 79 33.62 41.29 -74.92
N ASP A 80 32.51 40.60 -75.13
CA ASP A 80 31.38 41.02 -75.99
C ASP A 80 30.05 40.82 -75.26
N PHE A 81 29.19 41.85 -75.19
CA PHE A 81 27.87 41.73 -74.57
C PHE A 81 26.88 40.96 -75.46
N THR A 82 26.18 39.99 -74.88
CA THR A 82 25.27 39.08 -75.59
C THR A 82 23.82 39.12 -75.11
N GLY A 83 23.52 39.89 -74.06
CA GLY A 83 22.17 40.04 -73.52
C GLY A 83 21.81 41.48 -73.13
N PRO A 84 20.52 41.74 -72.84
CA PRO A 84 20.07 43.02 -72.32
C PRO A 84 20.68 43.32 -70.95
N ALA A 85 20.79 44.62 -70.65
CA ALA A 85 21.22 45.10 -69.35
C ALA A 85 20.13 44.87 -68.28
N ARG A 86 20.54 44.34 -67.12
CA ARG A 86 19.77 44.40 -65.88
C ARG A 86 20.39 45.46 -64.99
N ALA A 87 19.66 46.53 -64.71
CA ALA A 87 20.11 47.55 -63.76
C ALA A 87 19.78 47.14 -62.32
N GLY A 88 20.64 47.50 -61.37
CA GLY A 88 20.38 47.46 -59.93
C GLY A 88 21.19 48.55 -59.22
N GLY A 89 20.87 48.87 -57.97
CA GLY A 89 21.32 50.10 -57.29
C GLY A 89 22.83 50.31 -57.09
N GLN A 90 23.65 49.31 -57.41
CA GLN A 90 25.12 49.39 -57.39
C GLN A 90 25.75 49.45 -58.78
N GLY A 91 25.02 49.12 -59.85
CA GLY A 91 25.59 48.93 -61.18
C GLY A 91 24.70 48.20 -62.18
N VAL A 92 25.17 48.14 -63.42
CA VAL A 92 24.52 47.39 -64.51
C VAL A 92 25.17 46.02 -64.64
N VAL A 93 24.36 44.95 -64.67
CA VAL A 93 24.81 43.58 -64.96
C VAL A 93 24.39 43.20 -66.39
N ARG A 94 25.33 42.69 -67.19
CA ARG A 94 25.11 42.24 -68.57
C ARG A 94 25.69 40.84 -68.78
N ARG A 95 24.94 39.98 -69.49
CA ARG A 95 25.46 38.71 -70.03
C ARG A 95 26.46 39.02 -71.14
N ALA A 96 27.63 38.38 -71.12
CA ALA A 96 28.71 38.58 -72.07
C ALA A 96 29.45 37.27 -72.37
N ILE A 97 30.26 37.28 -73.43
CA ILE A 97 31.20 36.22 -73.77
C ILE A 97 32.63 36.78 -73.75
N GLN A 98 33.55 36.09 -73.08
CA GLN A 98 34.97 36.42 -73.11
C GLN A 98 35.59 35.94 -74.44
N ARG A 99 36.10 36.85 -75.27
CA ARG A 99 36.63 36.59 -76.63
C ARG A 99 37.70 35.49 -76.67
N SER A 100 38.60 35.48 -75.68
CA SER A 100 39.75 34.57 -75.63
C SER A 100 39.41 33.12 -75.32
N THR A 101 38.36 32.87 -74.54
CA THR A 101 37.97 31.51 -74.08
C THR A 101 36.62 31.05 -74.62
N ARG A 102 35.83 31.97 -75.21
CA ARG A 102 34.39 31.85 -75.48
C ARG A 102 33.56 31.48 -74.24
N ARG A 103 34.07 31.72 -73.03
CA ARG A 103 33.32 31.52 -71.78
C ARG A 103 32.23 32.57 -71.65
N GLU A 104 31.04 32.12 -71.26
CA GLU A 104 29.95 32.99 -70.85
C GLU A 104 30.17 33.54 -69.43
N VAL A 105 29.96 34.84 -69.25
CA VAL A 105 30.18 35.57 -68.00
C VAL A 105 29.08 36.60 -67.75
N ALA A 106 28.86 36.93 -66.48
CA ALA A 106 28.16 38.16 -66.10
C ALA A 106 29.20 39.26 -65.88
N ILE A 107 29.05 40.41 -66.55
CA ILE A 107 29.85 41.60 -66.30
C ILE A 107 29.00 42.60 -65.53
N LYS A 108 29.47 43.02 -64.35
CA LYS A 108 28.86 44.06 -63.52
C LYS A 108 29.71 45.33 -63.60
N VAL A 109 29.13 46.43 -64.09
CA VAL A 109 29.77 47.77 -64.16
C VAL A 109 29.20 48.63 -63.04
N ILE A 110 30.08 49.23 -62.21
CA ILE A 110 29.72 49.92 -60.97
C ILE A 110 29.59 51.43 -61.22
N HIS A 111 28.36 51.95 -61.04
CA HIS A 111 27.99 53.33 -61.42
C HIS A 111 28.86 54.45 -60.81
N ARG A 112 29.39 54.27 -59.58
CA ARG A 112 30.26 55.26 -58.90
C ARG A 112 31.77 55.01 -59.04
N GLY A 113 32.19 54.05 -59.87
CA GLY A 113 33.62 53.71 -60.03
C GLY A 113 34.48 54.86 -60.56
N ALA A 114 33.91 55.73 -61.40
CA ALA A 114 34.59 56.89 -61.98
C ALA A 114 34.98 57.96 -60.94
N GLU A 115 34.17 58.14 -59.90
CA GLU A 115 34.35 59.12 -58.82
C GLU A 115 35.28 58.61 -57.70
N ALA A 116 35.57 57.30 -57.67
CA ALA A 116 36.31 56.66 -56.59
C ALA A 116 37.80 57.07 -56.54
N GLY A 117 38.23 57.62 -55.40
CA GLY A 117 39.63 57.99 -55.15
C GLY A 117 40.60 56.80 -55.09
N SER A 118 41.90 57.06 -55.18
CA SER A 118 42.95 56.03 -55.31
C SER A 118 42.96 54.98 -54.20
N ARG A 119 42.68 55.35 -52.94
CA ARG A 119 42.54 54.40 -51.83
C ARG A 119 41.35 53.45 -51.99
N ALA A 120 40.24 53.94 -52.54
CA ALA A 120 39.03 53.15 -52.77
C ALA A 120 39.23 52.15 -53.91
N ARG A 121 39.83 52.59 -55.03
CA ARG A 121 40.21 51.70 -56.15
C ARG A 121 41.18 50.60 -55.70
N ALA A 122 42.23 50.95 -54.97
CA ALA A 122 43.17 49.98 -54.42
C ALA A 122 42.53 49.03 -53.37
N ARG A 123 41.43 49.40 -52.71
CA ARG A 123 40.67 48.49 -51.85
C ARG A 123 39.81 47.54 -52.69
N PHE A 124 39.11 48.05 -53.69
CA PHE A 124 38.32 47.26 -54.66
C PHE A 124 39.19 46.19 -55.35
N GLU A 125 40.39 46.54 -55.81
CA GLU A 125 41.34 45.60 -56.43
C GLU A 125 41.74 44.46 -55.48
N ARG A 126 42.01 44.76 -54.20
CA ARG A 126 42.35 43.74 -53.19
C ARG A 126 41.16 42.85 -52.81
N GLU A 127 39.97 43.43 -52.66
CA GLU A 127 38.76 42.65 -52.35
C GLU A 127 38.38 41.76 -53.56
N ALA A 128 38.49 42.27 -54.79
CA ALA A 128 38.32 41.49 -56.02
C ALA A 128 39.36 40.35 -56.14
N GLU A 129 40.63 40.60 -55.85
CA GLU A 129 41.65 39.54 -55.86
C GLU A 129 41.35 38.42 -54.85
N LEU A 130 40.88 38.77 -53.64
CA LEU A 130 40.48 37.79 -52.63
C LEU A 130 39.26 36.96 -53.07
N ILE A 131 38.31 37.56 -53.80
CA ILE A 131 37.14 36.87 -54.37
C ILE A 131 37.55 35.96 -55.53
N ALA A 132 38.43 36.40 -56.45
CA ALA A 132 38.93 35.56 -57.55
C ALA A 132 39.74 34.34 -57.06
N ARG A 133 40.34 34.44 -55.86
CA ARG A 133 41.00 33.34 -55.14
C ARG A 133 40.05 32.46 -54.30
N LEU A 134 38.76 32.83 -54.19
CA LEU A 134 37.72 32.09 -53.46
C LEU A 134 36.94 31.17 -54.40
N ARG A 135 37.37 29.91 -54.51
CA ARG A 135 36.59 28.84 -55.15
C ARG A 135 35.79 28.07 -54.11
N HIS A 136 34.46 28.09 -54.23
CA HIS A 136 33.53 27.36 -53.37
C HIS A 136 32.25 27.08 -54.17
N PRO A 137 31.59 25.90 -54.07
CA PRO A 137 30.37 25.61 -54.84
C PRO A 137 29.26 26.64 -54.61
N ASN A 138 29.11 27.12 -53.37
CA ASN A 138 28.05 28.07 -52.99
C ASN A 138 28.40 29.56 -53.15
N VAL A 139 29.43 29.88 -53.93
CA VAL A 139 29.87 31.25 -54.23
C VAL A 139 30.05 31.39 -55.74
N VAL A 140 29.63 32.52 -56.31
CA VAL A 140 29.89 32.84 -57.72
C VAL A 140 31.39 33.00 -57.95
N ASN A 141 31.96 32.32 -58.95
CA ASN A 141 33.39 32.49 -59.25
C ASN A 141 33.62 33.83 -59.96
N LEU A 142 34.42 34.72 -59.37
CA LEU A 142 34.96 35.89 -60.07
C LEU A 142 36.13 35.44 -60.95
N PHE A 143 36.15 35.87 -62.22
CA PHE A 143 37.18 35.51 -63.19
C PHE A 143 38.16 36.65 -63.48
N ASP A 144 37.66 37.89 -63.50
CA ASP A 144 38.42 39.07 -63.91
C ASP A 144 37.82 40.35 -63.29
N ALA A 145 38.60 41.41 -63.20
CA ALA A 145 38.20 42.69 -62.62
C ALA A 145 39.07 43.83 -63.15
N GLY A 146 38.51 45.02 -63.34
CA GLY A 146 39.28 46.15 -63.84
C GLY A 146 38.55 47.48 -63.86
N VAL A 147 39.11 48.41 -64.64
CA VAL A 147 38.56 49.73 -64.92
C VAL A 147 38.22 49.82 -66.41
N THR A 148 37.14 50.50 -66.78
CA THR A 148 36.83 50.84 -68.17
C THR A 148 37.68 52.04 -68.64
N PRO A 149 37.80 52.30 -69.96
CA PRO A 149 38.38 53.54 -70.46
C PRO A 149 37.66 54.81 -69.95
N SER A 150 36.37 54.70 -69.58
CA SER A 150 35.58 55.75 -68.95
C SER A 150 35.78 55.90 -67.43
N GLY A 151 36.67 55.11 -66.82
CA GLY A 151 36.99 55.17 -65.39
C GLY A 151 36.04 54.41 -64.46
N ALA A 152 34.99 53.78 -64.98
CA ALA A 152 34.08 52.95 -64.20
C ALA A 152 34.75 51.62 -63.81
N LEU A 153 34.39 51.08 -62.63
CA LEU A 153 34.94 49.81 -62.14
C LEU A 153 34.05 48.67 -62.62
N TRP A 154 34.65 47.55 -63.05
CA TRP A 154 33.91 46.38 -63.53
C TRP A 154 34.44 45.06 -62.97
N LEU A 155 33.53 44.07 -62.90
CA LEU A 155 33.77 42.70 -62.43
C LEU A 155 33.20 41.71 -63.46
N ALA A 156 33.98 40.73 -63.90
CA ALA A 156 33.50 39.63 -64.74
C ALA A 156 33.47 38.31 -63.95
N MET A 157 32.28 37.76 -63.75
CA MET A 157 32.01 36.60 -62.91
C MET A 157 31.25 35.50 -63.68
N GLU A 158 31.15 34.31 -63.08
CA GLU A 158 30.32 33.20 -63.55
C GLU A 158 28.86 33.65 -63.77
N TRP A 159 28.32 33.45 -64.98
CA TRP A 159 26.89 33.65 -65.20
C TRP A 159 26.10 32.51 -64.54
N ILE A 160 25.21 32.86 -63.61
CA ILE A 160 24.32 31.92 -62.93
C ILE A 160 22.91 32.06 -63.50
N GLU A 161 22.36 30.97 -64.02
CA GLU A 161 20.94 30.86 -64.36
C GLU A 161 20.19 30.24 -63.18
N GLY A 162 19.34 31.04 -62.53
CA GLY A 162 18.69 30.71 -61.27
C GLY A 162 17.74 31.80 -60.79
N GLU A 163 16.97 31.52 -59.74
CA GLU A 163 15.98 32.44 -59.13
C GLU A 163 16.40 32.85 -57.70
N PRO A 164 15.96 34.00 -57.17
CA PRO A 164 16.22 34.40 -55.79
C PRO A 164 15.75 33.37 -54.75
N ILE A 165 16.47 33.26 -53.63
CA ILE A 165 16.20 32.26 -52.59
C ILE A 165 14.83 32.44 -51.89
N ASP A 166 14.34 33.67 -51.79
CA ASP A 166 13.01 33.98 -51.25
C ASP A 166 11.89 33.68 -52.25
N ASP A 167 12.06 34.04 -53.52
CA ASP A 167 11.16 33.62 -54.61
C ASP A 167 11.04 32.09 -54.66
N PHE A 168 12.17 31.37 -54.63
CA PHE A 168 12.22 29.90 -54.62
C PHE A 168 11.43 29.33 -53.44
N VAL A 169 11.66 29.82 -52.22
CA VAL A 169 11.00 29.34 -50.99
C VAL A 169 9.51 29.71 -50.96
N GLN A 170 9.13 30.91 -51.41
CA GLN A 170 7.73 31.32 -51.50
C GLN A 170 6.94 30.48 -52.53
N ARG A 171 7.59 30.16 -53.65
CA ARG A 171 7.04 29.34 -54.75
C ARG A 171 6.94 27.85 -54.39
N THR A 172 7.94 27.29 -53.72
CA THR A 172 7.99 25.84 -53.41
C THR A 172 7.42 25.45 -52.04
N ARG A 173 7.34 26.40 -51.09
CA ARG A 173 6.88 26.22 -49.70
C ARG A 173 7.46 24.97 -49.00
N PRO A 174 8.79 24.86 -48.94
CA PRO A 174 9.48 23.73 -48.31
C PRO A 174 9.25 23.68 -46.79
N ASP A 175 9.55 22.53 -46.18
CA ASP A 175 9.54 22.39 -44.72
C ASP A 175 10.75 23.09 -44.08
N ALA A 176 10.73 23.25 -42.75
CA ALA A 176 11.82 23.90 -42.03
C ALA A 176 13.15 23.16 -42.19
N ARG A 177 13.13 21.86 -42.52
CA ARG A 177 14.34 21.09 -42.77
C ARG A 177 15.02 21.52 -44.07
N ALA A 178 14.28 21.52 -45.17
CA ALA A 178 14.81 21.92 -46.48
C ALA A 178 15.23 23.40 -46.51
N VAL A 179 14.51 24.31 -45.83
CA VAL A 179 14.97 25.71 -45.67
C VAL A 179 16.30 25.78 -44.91
N VAL A 180 16.46 25.01 -43.83
CA VAL A 180 17.73 24.96 -43.07
C VAL A 180 18.87 24.32 -43.87
N GLU A 181 18.58 23.37 -44.77
CA GLU A 181 19.56 22.79 -45.69
C GLU A 181 20.02 23.82 -46.77
N LEU A 182 19.17 24.75 -47.19
CA LEU A 182 19.58 25.92 -48.00
C LEU A 182 20.40 26.93 -47.16
N LEU A 183 19.95 27.29 -45.96
CA LEU A 183 20.66 28.22 -45.08
C LEU A 183 22.05 27.71 -44.67
N ALA A 184 22.23 26.39 -44.52
CA ALA A 184 23.54 25.78 -44.29
C ALA A 184 24.48 25.98 -45.48
N GLN A 185 24.00 25.92 -46.73
CA GLN A 185 24.80 26.21 -47.92
C GLN A 185 25.17 27.70 -48.02
N VAL A 186 24.27 28.63 -47.64
CA VAL A 186 24.60 30.06 -47.48
C VAL A 186 25.75 30.21 -46.47
N CYS A 187 25.61 29.58 -45.30
CA CYS A 187 26.62 29.62 -44.24
C CYS A 187 27.99 29.04 -44.66
N ASP A 188 28.02 28.04 -45.55
CA ASP A 188 29.28 27.50 -46.09
C ASP A 188 29.97 28.48 -47.04
N GLY A 189 29.22 29.06 -47.99
CA GLY A 189 29.75 30.02 -48.96
C GLY A 189 30.30 31.28 -48.29
N ILE A 190 29.49 31.89 -47.43
CA ILE A 190 29.89 33.05 -46.63
C ILE A 190 31.01 32.67 -45.64
N GLY A 191 30.93 31.51 -44.99
CA GLY A 191 31.98 31.00 -44.10
C GLY A 191 33.32 30.75 -44.80
N ALA A 192 33.32 30.38 -46.09
CA ALA A 192 34.52 30.22 -46.90
C ALA A 192 35.19 31.55 -47.29
N ALA A 193 34.40 32.64 -47.36
CA ALA A 193 34.89 34.01 -47.48
C ALA A 193 35.44 34.54 -46.14
N HIS A 194 34.71 34.34 -45.04
CA HIS A 194 35.13 34.77 -43.69
C HIS A 194 36.49 34.18 -43.29
N ARG A 195 36.75 32.90 -43.62
CA ARG A 195 38.06 32.24 -43.41
C ARG A 195 39.23 32.86 -44.20
N ARG A 196 38.96 33.78 -45.12
CA ARG A 196 39.96 34.57 -45.88
C ARG A 196 39.97 36.06 -45.51
N GLY A 197 39.23 36.46 -44.47
CA GLY A 197 39.11 37.86 -44.05
C GLY A 197 38.17 38.72 -44.90
N LEU A 198 37.36 38.12 -45.79
CA LEU A 198 36.37 38.81 -46.60
C LEU A 198 35.01 38.83 -45.89
N ILE A 199 34.35 39.99 -45.89
CA ILE A 199 33.00 40.24 -45.36
C ILE A 199 32.12 40.67 -46.54
N HIS A 200 30.89 40.16 -46.62
CA HIS A 200 29.97 40.35 -47.74
C HIS A 200 29.19 41.67 -47.67
N ARG A 201 28.84 42.16 -46.47
CA ARG A 201 28.27 43.51 -46.20
C ARG A 201 26.94 43.86 -46.89
N ASP A 202 26.33 42.94 -47.64
CA ASP A 202 25.12 43.16 -48.45
C ASP A 202 24.35 41.84 -48.66
N ILE A 203 24.25 41.03 -47.61
CA ILE A 203 23.49 39.76 -47.65
C ILE A 203 21.99 40.07 -47.64
N LYS A 204 21.32 39.72 -48.73
CA LYS A 204 19.87 39.86 -48.97
C LYS A 204 19.42 38.86 -50.05
N PRO A 205 18.13 38.54 -50.17
CA PRO A 205 17.68 37.44 -51.02
C PRO A 205 18.05 37.57 -52.51
N SER A 206 18.00 38.78 -53.07
CA SER A 206 18.39 39.03 -54.47
C SER A 206 19.88 38.85 -54.78
N ASN A 207 20.73 38.80 -53.75
CA ASN A 207 22.16 38.46 -53.87
C ASN A 207 22.41 36.95 -53.63
N ILE A 208 21.37 36.13 -53.49
CA ILE A 208 21.50 34.68 -53.24
C ILE A 208 20.54 33.94 -54.17
N LEU A 209 21.08 33.33 -55.23
CA LEU A 209 20.29 32.55 -56.18
C LEU A 209 20.27 31.07 -55.82
N ILE A 210 19.22 30.37 -56.27
CA ILE A 210 19.17 28.93 -56.39
C ILE A 210 19.42 28.57 -57.86
N ASP A 211 20.46 27.79 -58.16
CA ASP A 211 20.75 27.31 -59.51
C ASP A 211 19.82 26.16 -59.95
N ALA A 212 19.87 25.79 -61.23
CA ALA A 212 19.01 24.74 -61.80
C ALA A 212 19.17 23.36 -61.13
N GLU A 213 20.28 23.11 -60.44
CA GLU A 213 20.52 21.90 -59.64
C GLU A 213 20.04 22.02 -58.18
N GLY A 214 19.40 23.13 -57.80
CA GLY A 214 18.87 23.38 -56.45
C GLY A 214 19.94 23.85 -55.45
N ARG A 215 21.10 24.33 -55.91
CA ARG A 215 22.21 24.76 -55.04
C ARG A 215 22.17 26.26 -54.83
N VAL A 216 22.47 26.66 -53.60
CA VAL A 216 22.65 28.08 -53.25
C VAL A 216 23.91 28.62 -53.92
N ARG A 217 23.81 29.79 -54.57
CA ARG A 217 24.92 30.57 -55.13
C ARG A 217 24.89 31.99 -54.59
N ALA A 218 25.79 32.33 -53.67
CA ALA A 218 25.95 33.70 -53.18
C ALA A 218 26.67 34.57 -54.25
N LEU A 219 26.08 35.74 -54.52
CA LEU A 219 26.55 36.76 -55.45
C LEU A 219 27.04 38.01 -54.70
N ASP A 220 27.80 38.88 -55.36
CA ASP A 220 27.97 40.29 -54.98
C ASP A 220 28.40 40.56 -53.52
N PHE A 221 29.68 40.27 -53.20
CA PHE A 221 30.35 40.51 -51.91
C PHE A 221 30.57 41.99 -51.55
N GLY A 222 29.59 42.87 -51.78
CA GLY A 222 29.54 44.23 -51.25
C GLY A 222 30.65 45.18 -51.71
N VAL A 223 31.48 44.79 -52.70
CA VAL A 223 32.71 45.50 -53.09
C VAL A 223 32.45 46.96 -53.52
N ALA A 224 31.24 47.26 -54.01
CA ALA A 224 30.81 48.62 -54.33
C ALA A 224 30.56 49.50 -53.09
N ARG A 225 30.13 48.93 -51.95
CA ARG A 225 29.98 49.65 -50.67
C ARG A 225 31.33 50.00 -50.05
N ALA A 226 32.36 49.19 -50.31
CA ALA A 226 33.73 49.47 -49.88
C ALA A 226 34.37 50.70 -50.56
N LEU A 227 33.67 51.34 -51.51
CA LEU A 227 34.06 52.58 -52.17
C LEU A 227 33.49 53.84 -51.48
N THR A 228 32.50 53.70 -50.59
CA THR A 228 31.69 54.81 -50.06
C THR A 228 31.99 55.21 -48.61
N ASP A 229 33.13 54.78 -48.03
CA ASP A 229 33.61 55.12 -46.67
C ASP A 229 34.01 56.61 -46.48
N SER A 230 33.38 57.55 -47.18
CA SER A 230 33.67 58.99 -47.08
C SER A 230 32.42 59.82 -47.34
N ASP A 231 31.66 60.06 -46.26
CA ASP A 231 30.67 61.14 -46.07
C ASP A 231 29.70 61.45 -47.23
N ALA A 232 29.34 60.44 -48.02
CA ALA A 232 28.45 60.57 -49.16
C ALA A 232 27.02 60.08 -48.83
N HIS A 233 26.03 60.96 -49.02
CA HIS A 233 24.61 60.69 -48.72
C HIS A 233 24.08 59.37 -49.33
N PRO A 234 23.11 58.71 -48.66
CA PRO A 234 22.59 57.41 -49.06
C PRO A 234 22.00 57.39 -50.47
N THR A 235 22.12 56.23 -51.11
CA THR A 235 21.60 55.95 -52.46
C THR A 235 20.07 56.01 -52.53
N ARG A 236 19.55 56.16 -53.77
CA ARG A 236 18.11 56.22 -54.14
C ARG A 236 17.19 55.43 -53.19
N THR A 237 16.24 56.15 -52.60
CA THR A 237 15.55 55.77 -51.35
C THR A 237 14.74 54.47 -51.42
N GLY A 238 14.28 54.06 -52.61
CA GLY A 238 13.56 52.79 -52.78
C GLY A 238 14.41 51.54 -52.48
N GLU A 239 15.62 51.46 -53.04
CA GLU A 239 16.55 50.34 -52.78
C GLU A 239 17.26 50.47 -51.42
N PHE A 240 17.29 51.68 -50.87
CA PHE A 240 17.73 51.93 -49.49
C PHE A 240 16.82 51.23 -48.49
N LEU A 241 15.49 51.36 -48.58
CA LEU A 241 14.55 50.61 -47.73
C LEU A 241 14.73 49.09 -47.88
N GLY A 242 14.74 48.57 -49.11
CA GLY A 242 14.86 47.13 -49.36
C GLY A 242 16.16 46.50 -48.85
N THR A 243 17.24 47.30 -48.75
CA THR A 243 18.52 46.84 -48.18
C THR A 243 18.62 47.12 -46.66
N LEU A 244 17.91 48.13 -46.14
CA LEU A 244 17.86 48.45 -44.71
C LEU A 244 17.27 47.31 -43.87
N ALA A 245 16.26 46.60 -44.40
CA ALA A 245 15.61 45.49 -43.71
C ALA A 245 16.55 44.34 -43.27
N PHE A 246 17.70 44.18 -43.94
CA PHE A 246 18.73 43.18 -43.61
C PHE A 246 19.98 43.77 -42.94
N ALA A 247 20.03 45.09 -42.76
CA ALA A 247 21.15 45.76 -42.12
C ALA A 247 21.22 45.39 -40.63
N SER A 248 22.43 45.16 -40.14
CA SER A 248 22.70 44.96 -38.72
C SER A 248 22.67 46.29 -37.94
N PRO A 249 22.44 46.29 -36.61
CA PRO A 249 22.40 47.50 -35.79
C PRO A 249 23.64 48.40 -36.00
N GLU A 250 24.84 47.80 -36.03
CA GLU A 250 26.10 48.50 -36.23
C GLU A 250 26.24 49.14 -37.62
N GLN A 251 25.57 48.61 -38.65
CA GLN A 251 25.52 49.23 -39.98
C GLN A 251 24.58 50.44 -40.05
N ILE A 252 23.67 50.59 -39.08
CA ILE A 252 22.75 51.73 -38.98
C ILE A 252 23.37 52.86 -38.14
N GLU A 253 24.11 52.51 -37.08
CA GLU A 253 24.78 53.49 -36.20
C GLU A 253 26.02 54.15 -36.84
N SER A 254 26.38 53.74 -38.06
CA SER A 254 27.41 54.38 -38.91
C SER A 254 28.84 54.35 -38.36
N ASP A 255 29.14 53.51 -37.37
CA ASP A 255 30.52 53.23 -36.94
C ASP A 255 31.20 52.28 -37.93
N ALA A 256 31.84 52.87 -38.95
CA ALA A 256 32.61 52.15 -39.96
C ALA A 256 33.80 51.35 -39.38
N GLY A 257 34.20 51.59 -38.13
CA GLY A 257 35.23 50.81 -37.42
C GLY A 257 34.72 49.50 -36.81
N ALA A 258 33.40 49.34 -36.66
CA ALA A 258 32.78 48.22 -35.93
C ALA A 258 32.34 47.02 -36.80
N LEU A 259 32.43 47.13 -38.13
CA LEU A 259 31.90 46.11 -39.06
C LEU A 259 32.81 44.88 -39.18
N ASP A 260 32.41 43.78 -38.54
CA ASP A 260 33.09 42.48 -38.60
C ASP A 260 32.22 41.36 -39.23
N THR A 261 32.70 40.12 -39.18
CA THR A 261 32.00 38.94 -39.72
C THR A 261 30.64 38.64 -39.06
N ARG A 262 30.29 39.32 -37.97
CA ARG A 262 29.02 39.15 -37.25
C ARG A 262 27.89 40.00 -37.82
N SER A 263 28.20 41.03 -38.60
CA SER A 263 27.19 41.79 -39.36
C SER A 263 26.56 40.90 -40.43
N ASP A 264 27.39 40.12 -41.13
CA ASP A 264 26.91 39.08 -42.08
C ASP A 264 26.13 37.97 -41.36
N VAL A 265 26.53 37.55 -40.15
CA VAL A 265 25.76 36.57 -39.33
C VAL A 265 24.36 37.10 -38.98
N TYR A 266 24.23 38.40 -38.68
CA TYR A 266 22.93 39.02 -38.42
C TYR A 266 22.06 39.05 -39.68
N ALA A 267 22.62 39.44 -40.83
CA ALA A 267 21.90 39.45 -42.10
C ALA A 267 21.46 38.03 -42.53
N ILE A 268 22.28 37.01 -42.31
CA ILE A 268 21.88 35.60 -42.47
C ILE A 268 20.79 35.22 -41.45
N GLY A 269 20.81 35.76 -40.23
CA GLY A 269 19.74 35.60 -39.24
C GLY A 269 18.41 36.21 -39.68
N ALA A 270 18.44 37.39 -40.30
CA ALA A 270 17.26 38.07 -40.85
C ALA A 270 16.71 37.34 -42.09
N LEU A 271 17.59 36.89 -42.98
CA LEU A 271 17.25 36.00 -44.10
C LEU A 271 16.64 34.67 -43.61
N ALA A 272 17.26 34.03 -42.61
CA ALA A 272 16.76 32.79 -42.03
C ALA A 272 15.35 32.99 -41.46
N TYR A 273 15.11 34.11 -40.76
CA TYR A 273 13.79 34.45 -40.27
C TYR A 273 12.78 34.65 -41.42
N LEU A 274 13.14 35.38 -42.47
CA LEU A 274 12.29 35.57 -43.65
C LEU A 274 11.89 34.24 -44.31
N LEU A 275 12.86 33.38 -44.61
CA LEU A 275 12.61 32.10 -45.29
C LEU A 275 11.87 31.08 -44.42
N LEU A 276 12.05 31.12 -43.09
CA LEU A 276 11.41 30.19 -42.15
C LEU A 276 10.08 30.69 -41.56
N ALA A 277 9.77 31.99 -41.63
CA ALA A 277 8.55 32.59 -41.07
C ALA A 277 7.64 33.29 -42.09
N GLY A 278 8.10 33.46 -43.33
CA GLY A 278 7.37 34.12 -44.42
C GLY A 278 7.26 35.65 -44.28
N ARG A 279 8.05 36.26 -43.38
CA ARG A 279 8.02 37.70 -43.05
C ARG A 279 9.32 38.13 -42.37
N MET A 280 9.63 39.43 -42.35
CA MET A 280 10.79 39.96 -41.63
C MET A 280 10.67 39.79 -40.09
N PRO A 281 11.81 39.74 -39.35
CA PRO A 281 11.81 39.65 -37.89
C PRO A 281 11.26 40.90 -37.18
N TYR A 282 11.23 42.03 -37.90
CA TYR A 282 10.77 43.33 -37.43
C TYR A 282 9.82 43.95 -38.46
N ASP A 283 9.03 44.94 -38.02
CA ASP A 283 8.26 45.78 -38.93
C ASP A 283 9.21 46.74 -39.69
N VAL A 284 9.00 46.84 -41.00
CA VAL A 284 9.78 47.62 -41.98
C VAL A 284 8.88 48.47 -42.90
N ASP A 285 7.56 48.46 -42.69
CA ASP A 285 6.59 49.19 -43.54
C ASP A 285 6.39 50.65 -43.07
N GLY A 286 6.94 51.00 -41.90
CA GLY A 286 6.90 52.34 -41.31
C GLY A 286 7.95 53.33 -41.83
N SER A 287 8.21 54.39 -41.06
CA SER A 287 9.24 55.37 -41.41
C SER A 287 10.65 54.78 -41.33
N ILE A 288 11.62 55.36 -42.05
CA ILE A 288 13.03 54.95 -41.98
C ILE A 288 13.54 55.05 -40.54
N ALA A 289 13.18 56.12 -39.81
CA ALA A 289 13.53 56.29 -38.41
C ALA A 289 12.94 55.17 -37.53
N GLN A 290 11.67 54.78 -37.72
CA GLN A 290 11.08 53.68 -36.97
C GLN A 290 11.71 52.34 -37.31
N THR A 291 12.04 52.09 -38.58
CA THR A 291 12.72 50.87 -39.03
C THR A 291 14.10 50.76 -38.39
N CYS A 292 14.87 51.86 -38.33
CA CYS A 292 16.14 51.94 -37.62
C CYS A 292 16.00 51.70 -36.11
N ARG A 293 14.96 52.26 -35.45
CA ARG A 293 14.63 51.97 -34.04
C ARG A 293 14.35 50.47 -33.84
N ASN A 294 13.47 49.88 -34.66
CA ASN A 294 13.11 48.46 -34.59
C ASN A 294 14.34 47.54 -34.74
N ILE A 295 15.20 47.80 -35.72
CA ILE A 295 16.42 47.01 -35.96
C ILE A 295 17.41 47.12 -34.80
N ARG A 296 17.55 48.29 -34.17
CA ARG A 296 18.44 48.48 -33.02
C ARG A 296 17.88 47.89 -31.71
N GLU A 297 16.60 48.11 -31.42
CA GLU A 297 16.06 48.00 -30.05
C GLU A 297 15.01 46.89 -29.86
N ALA A 298 14.25 46.48 -30.89
CA ALA A 298 13.15 45.52 -30.71
C ALA A 298 13.61 44.06 -30.75
N ASP A 299 13.16 43.22 -29.81
CA ASP A 299 13.42 41.77 -29.84
C ASP A 299 12.57 41.06 -30.91
N PRO A 300 13.13 40.08 -31.66
CA PRO A 300 12.39 39.37 -32.70
C PRO A 300 11.36 38.41 -32.08
N PRO A 301 10.10 38.36 -32.57
CA PRO A 301 9.14 37.36 -32.12
C PRO A 301 9.66 35.93 -32.35
N ARG A 302 9.24 34.96 -31.53
CA ARG A 302 9.67 33.56 -31.75
C ARG A 302 9.19 33.06 -33.11
N LEU A 303 10.10 32.43 -33.84
CA LEU A 303 9.84 31.95 -35.20
C LEU A 303 8.72 30.90 -35.20
N THR A 304 8.75 29.95 -34.27
CA THR A 304 7.71 28.91 -34.09
C THR A 304 6.31 29.45 -33.73
N ARG A 305 6.17 30.76 -33.49
CA ARG A 305 4.89 31.44 -33.21
C ARG A 305 4.41 32.34 -34.36
N SER A 306 5.16 32.45 -35.46
CA SER A 306 4.73 33.22 -36.62
C SER A 306 3.66 32.46 -37.44
N PRO A 307 2.60 33.12 -37.93
CA PRO A 307 1.55 32.44 -38.72
C PRO A 307 2.04 31.76 -40.01
N GLY A 308 3.15 32.23 -40.59
CA GLY A 308 3.81 31.65 -41.76
C GLY A 308 4.99 30.71 -41.44
N ALA A 309 5.11 30.21 -40.20
CA ALA A 309 6.23 29.36 -39.80
C ALA A 309 6.29 28.05 -40.59
N ALA A 310 7.46 27.75 -41.15
CA ALA A 310 7.73 26.51 -41.88
C ALA A 310 7.54 25.28 -40.98
N SER A 311 6.91 24.24 -41.53
CA SER A 311 6.55 23.04 -40.78
C SER A 311 7.80 22.31 -40.26
N GLY A 312 7.75 21.88 -38.99
CA GLY A 312 8.88 21.18 -38.34
C GLY A 312 9.89 22.09 -37.63
N ALA A 313 9.76 23.42 -37.69
CA ALA A 313 10.54 24.33 -36.84
C ALA A 313 10.28 24.06 -35.34
N ASP A 314 11.31 24.09 -34.51
CA ASP A 314 11.21 23.83 -33.06
C ASP A 314 11.95 24.87 -32.19
N ALA A 315 11.86 24.68 -30.87
CA ALA A 315 12.47 25.58 -29.88
C ALA A 315 14.01 25.51 -29.82
N ASP A 316 14.66 24.62 -30.58
CA ASP A 316 16.11 24.64 -30.77
C ASP A 316 16.46 25.53 -31.99
N LEU A 317 15.64 25.51 -33.05
CA LEU A 317 15.77 26.43 -34.20
C LEU A 317 15.43 27.89 -33.83
N ASP A 318 14.40 28.12 -33.01
CA ASP A 318 14.10 29.44 -32.40
C ASP A 318 15.38 30.04 -31.78
N ALA A 319 16.13 29.24 -31.02
CA ALA A 319 17.32 29.70 -30.31
C ALA A 319 18.50 29.97 -31.25
N VAL A 320 18.67 29.15 -32.31
CA VAL A 320 19.73 29.35 -33.30
C VAL A 320 19.51 30.67 -34.07
N VAL A 321 18.29 30.94 -34.52
CA VAL A 321 17.94 32.18 -35.24
C VAL A 321 17.98 33.40 -34.32
N ALA A 322 17.43 33.31 -33.10
CA ALA A 322 17.49 34.40 -32.13
C ALA A 322 18.93 34.76 -31.73
N ARG A 323 19.85 33.77 -31.68
CA ARG A 323 21.27 34.04 -31.44
C ARG A 323 21.95 34.75 -32.61
N ALA A 324 21.57 34.46 -33.85
CA ALA A 324 22.06 35.20 -35.02
C ALA A 324 21.56 36.66 -35.03
N LEU A 325 20.29 36.87 -34.65
CA LEU A 325 19.64 38.19 -34.56
C LEU A 325 19.92 38.98 -33.26
N ALA A 326 20.81 38.50 -32.38
CA ALA A 326 21.12 39.19 -31.13
C ALA A 326 21.72 40.58 -31.39
N LYS A 327 21.19 41.63 -30.73
CA LYS A 327 21.59 43.03 -30.99
C LYS A 327 23.09 43.25 -30.78
N GLU A 328 23.60 42.89 -29.60
CA GLU A 328 25.03 42.88 -29.29
C GLU A 328 25.80 41.88 -30.18
N PRO A 329 26.77 42.32 -31.01
CA PRO A 329 27.57 41.42 -31.83
C PRO A 329 28.25 40.30 -31.03
N ALA A 330 28.72 40.61 -29.82
CA ALA A 330 29.39 39.65 -28.94
C ALA A 330 28.54 38.43 -28.52
N ARG A 331 27.19 38.50 -28.64
CA ARG A 331 26.29 37.37 -28.36
C ARG A 331 26.03 36.48 -29.60
N ARG A 332 26.30 37.00 -30.80
CA ARG A 332 26.13 36.28 -32.08
C ARG A 332 27.18 35.16 -32.23
N TYR A 333 27.11 34.43 -33.33
CA TYR A 333 28.18 33.54 -33.78
C TYR A 333 29.36 34.36 -34.33
N GLY A 334 30.60 33.90 -34.20
CA GLY A 334 31.78 34.64 -34.65
C GLY A 334 31.86 34.80 -36.18
N ALA A 335 31.37 33.80 -36.91
CA ALA A 335 31.31 33.79 -38.37
C ALA A 335 30.14 32.92 -38.88
N ALA A 336 29.75 33.10 -40.14
CA ALA A 336 28.66 32.35 -40.77
C ALA A 336 28.86 30.82 -40.69
N GLY A 337 30.10 30.32 -40.71
CA GLY A 337 30.38 28.89 -40.56
C GLY A 337 29.96 28.30 -39.20
N GLU A 338 30.05 29.07 -38.10
CA GLU A 338 29.61 28.62 -36.77
C GLU A 338 28.08 28.51 -36.68
N LEU A 339 27.37 29.42 -37.33
CA LEU A 339 25.91 29.37 -37.50
C LEU A 339 25.52 28.14 -38.35
N GLY A 340 26.20 27.91 -39.46
CA GLY A 340 26.02 26.72 -40.30
C GLY A 340 26.25 25.41 -39.54
N ASP A 341 27.24 25.37 -38.64
CA ASP A 341 27.48 24.21 -37.76
C ASP A 341 26.35 23.97 -36.76
N ASP A 342 25.70 25.02 -36.23
CA ASP A 342 24.57 24.84 -35.31
C ASP A 342 23.27 24.48 -36.03
N LEU A 343 23.05 25.02 -37.23
CA LEU A 343 22.02 24.56 -38.16
C LEU A 343 22.21 23.07 -38.51
N ARG A 344 23.45 22.62 -38.74
CA ARG A 344 23.78 21.19 -38.91
C ARG A 344 23.52 20.36 -37.66
N ARG A 345 23.86 20.87 -36.46
CA ARG A 345 23.53 20.17 -35.20
C ARG A 345 22.02 19.94 -35.10
N TRP A 346 21.21 20.95 -35.46
CA TRP A 346 19.76 20.82 -35.53
C TRP A 346 19.31 19.77 -36.56
N LEU A 347 19.81 19.81 -37.81
CA LEU A 347 19.50 18.84 -38.87
C LEU A 347 19.84 17.38 -38.49
N ASP A 348 20.91 17.15 -37.73
CA ASP A 348 21.31 15.84 -37.21
C ASP A 348 20.57 15.42 -35.92
N GLY A 349 19.71 16.29 -35.38
CA GLY A 349 19.08 16.13 -34.08
C GLY A 349 20.03 16.19 -32.88
N ARG A 350 21.28 16.63 -33.08
CA ARG A 350 22.27 16.91 -32.02
C ARG A 350 21.81 18.10 -31.15
N PRO A 351 22.34 18.27 -29.92
CA PRO A 351 22.11 19.49 -29.14
C PRO A 351 22.71 20.70 -29.86
N VAL A 352 22.00 21.84 -29.86
CA VAL A 352 22.50 23.11 -30.42
C VAL A 352 23.31 23.89 -29.39
N ALA A 353 24.38 24.54 -29.83
CA ALA A 353 25.24 25.42 -29.03
C ALA A 353 24.50 26.69 -28.56
N ALA A 354 23.46 27.11 -29.26
CA ALA A 354 22.50 28.11 -28.79
C ALA A 354 21.77 27.74 -27.47
N ARG A 355 21.84 26.48 -27.02
CA ARG A 355 21.18 25.97 -25.80
C ARG A 355 22.05 25.01 -24.97
N ALA A 356 23.37 25.08 -25.14
CA ALA A 356 24.33 24.18 -24.50
C ALA A 356 24.68 24.55 -23.03
N ASP A 357 24.08 25.62 -22.51
CA ASP A 357 24.15 26.08 -21.12
C ASP A 357 23.46 25.12 -20.13
N SER A 358 22.37 24.46 -20.55
CA SER A 358 21.61 23.56 -19.69
C SER A 358 22.11 22.11 -19.76
N ALA A 359 22.82 21.67 -18.71
CA ALA A 359 23.19 20.26 -18.53
C ALA A 359 21.98 19.30 -18.57
N TRP A 360 20.80 19.75 -18.14
CA TRP A 360 19.55 18.99 -18.24
C TRP A 360 19.08 18.80 -19.69
N TYR A 361 19.15 19.84 -20.53
CA TYR A 361 18.87 19.73 -21.97
C TYR A 361 19.81 18.72 -22.65
N LEU A 362 21.11 18.80 -22.34
CA LEU A 362 22.11 17.85 -22.85
C LEU A 362 21.79 16.40 -22.43
N LEU A 363 21.47 16.16 -21.15
CA LEU A 363 21.06 14.85 -20.63
C LEU A 363 19.78 14.32 -21.30
N VAL A 364 18.75 15.15 -21.48
CA VAL A 364 17.48 14.74 -22.10
C VAL A 364 17.66 14.43 -23.60
N ARG A 365 18.41 15.24 -24.34
CA ARG A 365 18.71 14.99 -25.77
C ARG A 365 19.58 13.73 -25.93
N ALA A 366 20.54 13.50 -25.02
CA ALA A 366 21.35 12.28 -24.99
C ALA A 366 20.52 11.02 -24.66
N ALA A 367 19.64 11.08 -23.65
CA ALA A 367 18.78 9.96 -23.26
C ALA A 367 17.78 9.56 -24.37
N ARG A 368 17.19 10.55 -25.07
CA ARG A 368 16.33 10.32 -26.24
C ARG A 368 17.07 9.57 -27.37
N ARG A 369 18.36 9.89 -27.58
CA ARG A 369 19.23 9.31 -28.63
C ARG A 369 19.85 7.96 -28.25
N ARG A 370 20.18 7.72 -26.97
CA ARG A 370 20.81 6.48 -26.46
C ARG A 370 19.96 5.79 -25.38
N ARG A 371 18.77 5.32 -25.75
CA ARG A 371 17.76 4.81 -24.78
C ARG A 371 18.25 3.65 -23.90
N ALA A 372 19.07 2.73 -24.42
CA ALA A 372 19.47 1.51 -23.72
C ALA A 372 20.25 1.73 -22.39
N PRO A 373 21.38 2.46 -22.33
CA PRO A 373 22.10 2.68 -21.07
C PRO A 373 21.28 3.45 -20.03
N PHE A 374 20.45 4.42 -20.45
CA PHE A 374 19.58 5.16 -19.52
C PHE A 374 18.46 4.27 -18.96
N ALA A 375 17.90 3.36 -19.76
CA ALA A 375 16.93 2.37 -19.27
C ALA A 375 17.56 1.40 -18.25
N ALA A 376 18.80 0.94 -18.51
CA ALA A 376 19.54 0.09 -17.57
C ALA A 376 19.85 0.82 -16.25
N ALA A 377 20.33 2.07 -16.31
CA ALA A 377 20.57 2.89 -15.12
C ALA A 377 19.28 3.15 -14.32
N GLY A 378 18.17 3.44 -14.99
CA GLY A 378 16.86 3.58 -14.36
C GLY A 378 16.36 2.31 -13.67
N ALA A 379 16.58 1.14 -14.27
CA ALA A 379 16.24 -0.15 -13.67
C ALA A 379 17.09 -0.45 -12.42
N VAL A 380 18.39 -0.13 -12.44
CA VAL A 380 19.28 -0.27 -11.26
C VAL A 380 18.87 0.68 -10.14
N ALA A 381 18.56 1.95 -10.46
CA ALA A 381 18.09 2.92 -9.47
C ALA A 381 16.75 2.49 -8.83
N LEU A 382 15.81 2.02 -9.64
CA LEU A 382 14.52 1.49 -9.17
C LEU A 382 14.71 0.26 -8.27
N ALA A 383 15.60 -0.67 -8.64
CA ALA A 383 15.92 -1.85 -7.83
C ALA A 383 16.51 -1.45 -6.48
N LEU A 384 17.48 -0.52 -6.45
CA LEU A 384 18.09 -0.01 -5.21
C LEU A 384 17.07 0.64 -4.27
N VAL A 385 16.14 1.46 -4.81
CA VAL A 385 15.04 2.06 -4.02
C VAL A 385 14.14 0.97 -3.44
N LEU A 386 13.71 0.00 -4.25
CA LEU A 386 12.89 -1.13 -3.79
C LEU A 386 13.58 -1.95 -2.70
N THR A 387 14.85 -2.33 -2.87
CA THR A 387 15.60 -3.06 -1.83
C THR A 387 15.78 -2.23 -0.56
N THR A 388 15.93 -0.91 -0.67
CA THR A 388 16.06 -0.01 0.50
C THR A 388 14.75 0.09 1.27
N VAL A 389 13.62 0.25 0.58
CA VAL A 389 12.27 0.29 1.19
C VAL A 389 11.93 -1.04 1.87
N VAL A 390 12.20 -2.18 1.21
CA VAL A 390 11.98 -3.51 1.79
C VAL A 390 12.88 -3.74 3.02
N SER A 391 14.17 -3.37 2.94
CA SER A 391 15.10 -3.50 4.07
C SER A 391 14.69 -2.65 5.26
N LEU A 392 14.24 -1.41 5.04
CA LEU A 392 13.76 -0.53 6.11
C LEU A 392 12.46 -1.05 6.75
N ALA A 393 11.56 -1.65 5.96
CA ALA A 393 10.35 -2.28 6.47
C ALA A 393 10.66 -3.52 7.33
N PHE A 394 11.58 -4.40 6.87
CA PHE A 394 12.07 -5.53 7.66
C PHE A 394 12.77 -5.08 8.94
N TRP A 395 13.62 -4.05 8.88
CA TRP A 395 14.30 -3.50 10.05
C TRP A 395 13.30 -2.98 11.08
N ARG A 396 12.35 -2.12 10.69
CA ARG A 396 11.29 -1.60 11.58
C ARG A 396 10.52 -2.72 12.26
N ARG A 397 10.10 -3.74 11.50
CA ARG A 397 9.42 -4.92 12.04
C ARG A 397 10.28 -5.65 13.06
N SER A 398 11.55 -5.94 12.74
CA SER A 398 12.46 -6.65 13.66
C SER A 398 12.76 -5.88 14.96
N VAL A 399 12.68 -4.55 14.95
CA VAL A 399 12.80 -3.71 16.15
C VAL A 399 11.52 -3.75 16.98
N GLN A 400 10.34 -3.68 16.35
CA GLN A 400 9.06 -3.82 17.05
C GLN A 400 8.89 -5.21 17.68
N ASP A 401 9.21 -6.27 16.93
CA ASP A 401 9.15 -7.66 17.40
C ASP A 401 10.09 -7.88 18.61
N ARG A 402 11.26 -7.22 18.65
CA ARG A 402 12.18 -7.24 19.81
C ARG A 402 11.61 -6.50 21.03
N LEU A 403 11.18 -5.26 20.87
CA LEU A 403 10.64 -4.46 21.98
C LEU A 403 9.41 -5.12 22.63
N ALA A 404 8.57 -5.79 21.83
CA ALA A 404 7.44 -6.58 22.32
C ALA A 404 7.88 -7.88 23.02
N ALA A 405 8.96 -8.53 22.57
CA ALA A 405 9.52 -9.70 23.25
C ALA A 405 10.20 -9.31 24.58
N GLU A 406 10.92 -8.18 24.61
CA GLU A 406 11.60 -7.65 25.80
C GLU A 406 10.59 -7.23 26.88
N SER A 407 9.50 -6.52 26.52
CA SER A 407 8.45 -6.17 27.49
C SER A 407 7.70 -7.38 28.02
N GLN A 408 7.37 -8.36 27.18
CA GLN A 408 6.79 -9.63 27.64
C GLN A 408 7.75 -10.45 28.50
N ALA A 409 9.06 -10.43 28.23
CA ALA A 409 10.05 -11.12 29.04
C ALA A 409 10.18 -10.46 30.42
N ALA A 410 10.23 -9.12 30.48
CA ALA A 410 10.24 -8.37 31.74
C ALA A 410 8.97 -8.62 32.57
N GLN A 411 7.79 -8.57 31.95
CA GLN A 411 6.51 -8.90 32.60
C GLN A 411 6.49 -10.34 33.12
N LYS A 412 6.95 -11.32 32.34
CA LYS A 412 7.01 -12.74 32.76
C LYS A 412 8.00 -12.95 33.88
N SER A 413 9.17 -12.29 33.88
CA SER A 413 10.10 -12.31 35.01
C SER A 413 9.42 -11.72 36.24
N ALA A 414 8.90 -10.49 36.17
CA ALA A 414 8.24 -9.82 37.28
C ALA A 414 7.13 -10.65 37.94
N VAL A 415 6.31 -11.37 37.14
CA VAL A 415 5.29 -12.31 37.64
C VAL A 415 5.92 -13.56 38.27
N VAL A 416 6.93 -14.18 37.65
CA VAL A 416 7.63 -15.35 38.20
C VAL A 416 8.40 -15.01 39.49
N ASP A 417 9.05 -13.84 39.54
CA ASP A 417 9.80 -13.31 40.68
C ASP A 417 8.86 -12.89 41.82
N PHE A 418 7.64 -12.46 41.52
CA PHE A 418 6.58 -12.23 42.51
C PHE A 418 6.03 -13.54 43.08
N LEU A 419 5.62 -14.48 42.21
CA LEU A 419 5.14 -15.80 42.64
C LEU A 419 6.20 -16.56 43.45
N SER A 420 7.46 -16.48 43.04
CA SER A 420 8.59 -17.09 43.76
C SER A 420 8.79 -16.45 45.14
N ARG A 421 8.66 -15.13 45.27
CA ARG A 421 8.68 -14.44 46.58
C ARG A 421 7.49 -14.84 47.44
N MET A 422 6.28 -14.83 46.91
CA MET A 422 5.05 -15.24 47.60
C MET A 422 5.16 -16.67 48.19
N PHE A 423 5.53 -17.66 47.36
CA PHE A 423 5.71 -19.04 47.83
C PHE A 423 6.91 -19.19 48.78
N SER A 424 8.00 -18.43 48.59
CA SER A 424 9.14 -18.46 49.52
C SER A 424 8.78 -17.85 50.88
N ALA A 425 8.05 -16.73 50.90
CA ALA A 425 7.55 -16.08 52.10
C ALA A 425 6.64 -17.02 52.89
N ALA A 426 5.73 -17.74 52.22
CA ALA A 426 4.91 -18.77 52.85
C ALA A 426 5.74 -19.86 53.55
N THR A 427 6.87 -20.28 52.97
CA THR A 427 7.75 -21.31 53.59
C THR A 427 8.67 -20.80 54.69
N LEU A 428 8.92 -19.48 54.77
CA LEU A 428 9.89 -18.87 55.70
C LEU A 428 9.23 -18.04 56.82
N GLY A 429 8.02 -17.53 56.59
CA GLY A 429 7.28 -16.60 57.45
C GLY A 429 6.59 -17.24 58.66
N GLY A 430 7.32 -18.00 59.46
CA GLY A 430 6.92 -18.43 60.82
C GLY A 430 5.77 -19.45 60.94
N LYS A 431 4.84 -19.54 59.99
CA LYS A 431 3.72 -20.51 59.97
C LYS A 431 4.12 -21.91 59.48
N GLY A 432 5.32 -22.06 58.89
CA GLY A 432 5.89 -23.34 58.50
C GLY A 432 5.03 -24.12 57.50
N ARG A 433 4.85 -25.42 57.74
CA ARG A 433 4.10 -26.33 56.85
C ARG A 433 2.58 -26.16 56.92
N ASP A 434 2.10 -25.37 57.87
CA ASP A 434 0.68 -25.24 58.23
C ASP A 434 0.08 -23.90 57.79
N ALA A 435 0.85 -23.09 57.01
CA ALA A 435 0.35 -21.88 56.37
C ALA A 435 -0.79 -22.19 55.40
N ARG A 436 -1.95 -21.56 55.59
CA ARG A 436 -3.09 -21.73 54.69
C ARG A 436 -2.89 -20.91 53.41
N VAL A 437 -3.42 -21.41 52.29
CA VAL A 437 -3.32 -20.75 50.99
C VAL A 437 -4.00 -19.37 51.01
N ALA A 438 -5.08 -19.20 51.78
CA ALA A 438 -5.78 -17.92 51.93
C ALA A 438 -4.87 -16.82 52.50
N ASP A 439 -4.18 -17.09 53.61
CA ASP A 439 -3.22 -16.17 54.25
C ASP A 439 -2.15 -15.68 53.25
N VAL A 440 -1.61 -16.61 52.46
CA VAL A 440 -0.54 -16.32 51.48
C VAL A 440 -1.05 -15.48 50.31
N LEU A 441 -2.30 -15.66 49.91
CA LEU A 441 -2.97 -14.83 48.91
C LEU A 441 -3.32 -13.44 49.46
N GLU A 442 -3.58 -13.31 50.77
CA GLU A 442 -3.91 -12.04 51.43
C GLU A 442 -2.68 -11.13 51.51
N ASP A 443 -1.58 -11.65 52.06
CA ASP A 443 -0.26 -10.99 52.08
C ASP A 443 0.14 -10.54 50.66
N ALA A 444 0.03 -11.45 49.68
CA ALA A 444 0.33 -11.17 48.28
C ALA A 444 -0.58 -10.07 47.69
N SER A 445 -1.89 -10.14 47.95
CA SER A 445 -2.88 -9.17 47.45
C SER A 445 -2.61 -7.75 47.98
N ALA A 446 -2.14 -7.63 49.22
CA ALA A 446 -1.78 -6.34 49.82
C ALA A 446 -0.52 -5.73 49.17
N GLU A 447 0.54 -6.53 48.96
CA GLU A 447 1.80 -6.05 48.37
C GLU A 447 1.66 -5.54 46.91
N LEU A 448 0.63 -5.96 46.16
CA LEU A 448 0.52 -5.65 44.72
C LEU A 448 0.50 -4.16 44.37
N ALA A 449 0.02 -3.30 45.26
CA ALA A 449 0.01 -1.86 45.01
C ALA A 449 1.42 -1.26 45.04
N ASP A 450 2.18 -1.59 46.07
CA ASP A 450 3.50 -1.00 46.36
C ASP A 450 4.64 -1.72 45.62
N ALA A 451 4.49 -3.01 45.30
CA ALA A 451 5.45 -3.77 44.50
C ALA A 451 5.44 -3.38 43.02
N PHE A 452 4.32 -2.83 42.51
CA PHE A 452 4.10 -2.60 41.07
C PHE A 452 3.38 -1.27 40.74
N PRO A 453 3.75 -0.12 41.35
CA PRO A 453 2.99 1.13 41.24
C PRO A 453 2.77 1.60 39.79
N GLU A 454 3.84 1.62 39.00
CA GLU A 454 3.84 2.05 37.59
C GLU A 454 3.48 0.92 36.58
N GLN A 455 2.99 -0.23 37.05
CA GLN A 455 2.75 -1.42 36.21
C GLN A 455 1.29 -1.93 36.30
N PRO A 456 0.28 -1.14 35.85
CA PRO A 456 -1.13 -1.50 35.95
C PRO A 456 -1.52 -2.77 35.16
N ALA A 457 -0.78 -3.10 34.10
CA ALA A 457 -0.97 -4.36 33.36
C ALA A 457 -0.57 -5.60 34.18
N VAL A 458 0.54 -5.52 34.94
CA VAL A 458 1.03 -6.60 35.81
C VAL A 458 0.11 -6.75 37.02
N ARG A 459 -0.24 -5.63 37.68
CA ARG A 459 -1.20 -5.61 38.79
C ARG A 459 -2.55 -6.24 38.40
N ARG A 460 -3.08 -5.91 37.21
CA ARG A 460 -4.31 -6.52 36.68
C ARG A 460 -4.22 -8.04 36.60
N GLU A 461 -3.11 -8.58 36.10
CA GLU A 461 -2.94 -10.02 35.93
C GLU A 461 -2.78 -10.75 37.25
N LEU A 462 -2.06 -10.15 38.20
CA LEU A 462 -1.88 -10.71 39.53
C LEU A 462 -3.18 -10.65 40.35
N HIS A 463 -3.91 -9.53 40.35
CA HIS A 463 -5.25 -9.45 40.96
C HIS A 463 -6.24 -10.42 40.30
N ALA A 464 -6.22 -10.59 38.97
CA ALA A 464 -7.07 -11.57 38.28
C ALA A 464 -6.74 -13.02 38.69
N ALA A 465 -5.46 -13.36 38.80
CA ALA A 465 -5.01 -14.69 39.23
C ALA A 465 -5.37 -14.97 40.70
N ILE A 466 -5.11 -14.02 41.60
CA ILE A 466 -5.44 -14.11 43.03
C ILE A 466 -6.96 -14.21 43.23
N GLY A 467 -7.76 -13.36 42.56
CA GLY A 467 -9.21 -13.41 42.61
C GLY A 467 -9.79 -14.73 42.06
N GLY A 468 -9.18 -15.30 41.02
CA GLY A 468 -9.52 -16.63 40.52
C GLY A 468 -9.17 -17.76 41.49
N ALA A 469 -8.07 -17.63 42.23
CA ALA A 469 -7.69 -18.57 43.29
C ALA A 469 -8.66 -18.50 44.49
N TYR A 470 -9.01 -17.30 44.96
CA TYR A 470 -10.03 -17.10 45.99
C TYR A 470 -11.40 -17.66 45.59
N LEU A 471 -11.84 -17.40 44.36
CA LEU A 471 -13.08 -17.98 43.80
C LEU A 471 -13.04 -19.53 43.82
N SER A 472 -11.89 -20.13 43.51
CA SER A 472 -11.69 -21.59 43.56
C SER A 472 -11.59 -22.16 44.98
N LEU A 473 -11.48 -21.31 46.00
CA LEU A 473 -11.50 -21.67 47.42
C LEU A 473 -12.86 -21.37 48.10
N GLY A 474 -13.84 -20.86 47.36
CA GLY A 474 -15.13 -20.40 47.90
C GLY A 474 -15.05 -19.08 48.69
N LEU A 475 -13.91 -18.38 48.63
CA LEU A 475 -13.63 -17.13 49.34
C LEU A 475 -14.14 -15.94 48.51
N TYR A 476 -15.45 -15.75 48.54
CA TYR A 476 -16.18 -14.90 47.59
C TYR A 476 -16.07 -13.39 47.84
N GLU A 477 -15.59 -12.94 49.00
CA GLU A 477 -15.45 -11.50 49.30
C GLU A 477 -14.06 -10.99 48.87
N GLU A 478 -13.04 -11.78 49.18
CA GLU A 478 -11.64 -11.59 48.80
C GLU A 478 -11.46 -11.72 47.27
N ALA A 479 -12.24 -12.61 46.65
CA ALA A 479 -12.40 -12.68 45.20
C ALA A 479 -13.05 -11.42 44.62
N ASP A 480 -14.04 -10.80 45.28
CA ASP A 480 -14.72 -9.60 44.75
C ASP A 480 -13.80 -8.39 44.78
N ALA A 481 -13.04 -8.21 45.86
CA ALA A 481 -12.02 -7.17 45.96
C ALA A 481 -10.97 -7.31 44.84
N ASN A 482 -10.42 -8.51 44.63
CA ASN A 482 -9.39 -8.74 43.63
C ASN A 482 -9.91 -8.67 42.18
N LEU A 483 -11.04 -9.30 41.87
CA LEU A 483 -11.61 -9.25 40.52
C LEU A 483 -12.18 -7.87 40.18
N GLY A 484 -12.66 -7.12 41.19
CA GLY A 484 -13.02 -5.71 41.07
C GLY A 484 -11.83 -4.84 40.66
N LEU A 485 -10.71 -4.92 41.39
CA LEU A 485 -9.47 -4.20 41.06
C LEU A 485 -8.92 -4.61 39.67
N ALA A 486 -8.99 -5.88 39.31
CA ALA A 486 -8.62 -6.34 37.97
C ALA A 486 -9.51 -5.73 36.86
N LEU A 487 -10.82 -5.60 37.11
CA LEU A 487 -11.77 -4.97 36.20
C LEU A 487 -11.54 -3.45 36.08
N GLU A 488 -11.22 -2.75 37.18
CA GLU A 488 -10.89 -1.33 37.15
C GLU A 488 -9.59 -1.06 36.38
N LEU A 489 -8.54 -1.84 36.64
CA LEU A 489 -7.28 -1.73 35.89
C LEU A 489 -7.48 -2.09 34.40
N ALA A 490 -8.41 -2.99 34.07
CA ALA A 490 -8.80 -3.28 32.70
C ALA A 490 -9.54 -2.11 32.03
N ARG A 491 -10.44 -1.42 32.75
CA ARG A 491 -11.10 -0.18 32.27
C ARG A 491 -10.09 0.93 31.97
N VAL A 492 -9.08 1.11 32.82
CA VAL A 492 -7.98 2.08 32.60
C VAL A 492 -7.14 1.71 31.36
N GLN A 493 -6.89 0.42 31.12
CA GLN A 493 -6.19 -0.06 29.92
C GLN A 493 -7.03 0.10 28.63
N ASN A 494 -8.36 0.15 28.73
CA ASN A 494 -9.31 0.38 27.63
C ASN A 494 -9.15 -0.56 26.41
N ASP A 495 -8.58 -1.76 26.62
CA ASP A 495 -8.52 -2.83 25.63
C ASP A 495 -9.79 -3.70 25.72
N PRO A 496 -10.57 -3.87 24.63
CA PRO A 496 -11.82 -4.63 24.67
C PRO A 496 -11.67 -6.12 25.05
N ARG A 497 -10.55 -6.77 24.71
CA ARG A 497 -10.31 -8.18 25.05
C ARG A 497 -10.00 -8.32 26.53
N ILE A 498 -9.14 -7.43 27.06
CA ILE A 498 -8.80 -7.40 28.49
C ILE A 498 -10.03 -7.07 29.33
N LEU A 499 -10.82 -6.06 28.93
CA LEU A 499 -12.01 -5.62 29.65
C LEU A 499 -13.13 -6.67 29.64
N ALA A 500 -13.43 -7.30 28.49
CA ALA A 500 -14.41 -8.38 28.41
C ALA A 500 -13.97 -9.62 29.21
N GLY A 501 -12.68 -9.94 29.22
CA GLY A 501 -12.11 -11.01 30.05
C GLY A 501 -12.33 -10.76 31.54
N ALA A 502 -11.94 -9.58 32.05
CA ALA A 502 -12.13 -9.22 33.46
C ALA A 502 -13.61 -9.19 33.87
N ALA A 503 -14.49 -8.61 33.04
CA ALA A 503 -15.93 -8.59 33.28
C ALA A 503 -16.52 -10.01 33.35
N SER A 504 -16.05 -10.93 32.50
CA SER A 504 -16.45 -12.34 32.55
C SER A 504 -15.95 -13.08 33.80
N MET A 505 -14.86 -12.64 34.44
CA MET A 505 -14.40 -13.21 35.72
C MET A 505 -15.28 -12.72 36.88
N VAL A 506 -15.64 -11.43 36.93
CA VAL A 506 -16.61 -10.91 37.91
C VAL A 506 -17.99 -11.56 37.72
N ALA A 507 -18.41 -11.81 36.47
CA ALA A 507 -19.63 -12.56 36.18
C ALA A 507 -19.59 -14.00 36.76
N GLN A 508 -18.47 -14.72 36.61
CA GLN A 508 -18.28 -16.05 37.21
C GLN A 508 -18.30 -16.01 38.75
N LEU A 509 -17.75 -14.98 39.38
CA LEU A 509 -17.87 -14.78 40.82
C LEU A 509 -19.34 -14.57 41.26
N ARG A 510 -20.13 -13.81 40.49
CA ARG A 510 -21.57 -13.67 40.75
C ARG A 510 -22.33 -15.00 40.58
N VAL A 511 -21.85 -15.92 39.74
CA VAL A 511 -22.36 -17.32 39.69
C VAL A 511 -22.05 -18.06 41.00
N GLY A 512 -20.81 -18.03 41.49
CA GLY A 512 -20.43 -18.66 42.77
C GLY A 512 -21.20 -18.12 43.97
N GLN A 513 -21.44 -16.80 43.99
CA GLN A 513 -22.30 -16.12 44.97
C GLN A 513 -23.81 -16.40 44.79
N SER A 514 -24.22 -17.27 43.84
CA SER A 514 -25.63 -17.54 43.49
C SER A 514 -26.45 -16.31 43.03
N ARG A 515 -25.79 -15.22 42.63
CA ARG A 515 -26.38 -13.96 42.15
C ARG A 515 -26.58 -14.02 40.63
N LEU A 516 -27.37 -15.01 40.20
CA LEU A 516 -27.38 -15.49 38.82
C LEU A 516 -27.88 -14.46 37.79
N ASP A 517 -28.90 -13.64 38.10
CA ASP A 517 -29.35 -12.60 37.16
C ASP A 517 -28.32 -11.46 37.00
N GLU A 518 -27.54 -11.13 38.03
CA GLU A 518 -26.39 -10.20 37.91
C GLU A 518 -25.27 -10.81 37.06
N ALA A 519 -24.99 -12.10 37.24
CA ALA A 519 -24.04 -12.82 36.40
C ALA A 519 -24.47 -12.79 34.93
N LEU A 520 -25.75 -13.05 34.61
CA LEU A 520 -26.28 -12.99 33.25
C LEU A 520 -26.15 -11.58 32.63
N ALA A 521 -26.36 -10.52 33.42
CA ALA A 521 -26.17 -9.15 32.96
C ALA A 521 -24.69 -8.87 32.60
N LEU A 522 -23.77 -9.18 33.51
CA LEU A 522 -22.33 -8.98 33.31
C LEU A 522 -21.76 -9.85 32.17
N PHE A 523 -22.20 -11.10 32.04
CA PHE A 523 -21.85 -11.93 30.89
C PHE A 523 -22.34 -11.30 29.58
N THR A 524 -23.53 -10.70 29.57
CA THR A 524 -24.09 -10.09 28.35
C THR A 524 -23.33 -8.82 27.96
N GLU A 525 -23.02 -7.93 28.92
CA GLU A 525 -22.13 -6.78 28.69
C GLU A 525 -20.77 -7.21 28.11
N ALA A 526 -20.16 -8.25 28.70
CA ALA A 526 -18.88 -8.79 28.24
C ALA A 526 -18.95 -9.44 26.84
N ILE A 527 -20.07 -10.08 26.50
CA ILE A 527 -20.34 -10.66 25.17
C ILE A 527 -20.54 -9.56 24.13
N ASP A 528 -21.29 -8.50 24.44
CA ASP A 528 -21.52 -7.39 23.51
C ASP A 528 -20.22 -6.61 23.25
N LEU A 529 -19.42 -6.36 24.30
CA LEU A 529 -18.10 -5.73 24.19
C LEU A 529 -17.12 -6.55 23.34
N ALA A 530 -17.03 -7.87 23.57
CA ALA A 530 -16.18 -8.77 22.80
C ALA A 530 -16.70 -8.93 21.36
N GLY A 531 -18.01 -9.15 21.19
CA GLY A 531 -18.67 -9.35 19.90
C GLY A 531 -18.55 -8.16 18.97
N ALA A 532 -18.68 -6.93 19.50
CA ALA A 532 -18.60 -5.69 18.71
C ALA A 532 -17.17 -5.30 18.28
N ARG A 533 -16.12 -5.88 18.89
CA ARG A 533 -14.72 -5.48 18.66
C ARG A 533 -13.80 -6.61 18.18
N LEU A 534 -14.04 -7.84 18.62
CA LEU A 534 -13.30 -9.05 18.26
C LEU A 534 -14.09 -9.92 17.27
N GLY A 535 -15.42 -9.89 17.38
CA GLY A 535 -16.36 -10.66 16.55
C GLY A 535 -17.11 -11.73 17.34
N PRO A 536 -18.26 -12.22 16.81
CA PRO A 536 -19.09 -13.23 17.47
C PRO A 536 -18.42 -14.61 17.56
N ASP A 537 -17.47 -14.88 16.67
CA ASP A 537 -16.75 -16.16 16.55
C ASP A 537 -15.34 -16.15 17.19
N ASP A 538 -14.94 -15.06 17.86
CA ASP A 538 -13.67 -15.01 18.58
C ASP A 538 -13.67 -16.02 19.75
N PRO A 539 -12.56 -16.75 20.01
CA PRO A 539 -12.48 -17.72 21.09
C PRO A 539 -12.88 -17.19 22.47
N LEU A 540 -12.60 -15.91 22.77
CA LEU A 540 -13.04 -15.26 24.01
C LEU A 540 -14.56 -15.08 24.01
N THR A 541 -15.14 -14.48 22.98
CA THR A 541 -16.60 -14.28 22.87
C THR A 541 -17.35 -15.60 23.05
N LEU A 542 -16.87 -16.67 22.41
CA LEU A 542 -17.43 -18.02 22.54
C LEU A 542 -17.23 -18.64 23.94
N SER A 543 -16.17 -18.27 24.66
CA SER A 543 -15.94 -18.71 26.04
C SER A 543 -16.81 -17.97 27.06
N ILE A 544 -17.04 -16.67 26.87
CA ILE A 544 -17.94 -15.90 27.73
C ILE A 544 -19.39 -16.39 27.53
N ARG A 545 -19.79 -16.69 26.29
CA ARG A 545 -21.10 -17.34 25.98
C ARG A 545 -21.23 -18.73 26.61
N HIS A 546 -20.17 -19.54 26.60
CA HIS A 546 -20.15 -20.85 27.27
C HIS A 546 -20.39 -20.70 28.78
N ASN A 547 -19.72 -19.75 29.43
CA ASN A 547 -19.92 -19.49 30.86
C ASN A 547 -21.33 -18.92 31.16
N ARG A 548 -21.90 -18.10 30.24
CA ARG A 548 -23.31 -17.67 30.32
C ARG A 548 -24.29 -18.84 30.24
N ALA A 549 -24.01 -19.85 29.41
CA ALA A 549 -24.85 -21.05 29.32
C ALA A 549 -24.85 -21.89 30.62
N ILE A 550 -23.73 -21.93 31.36
CA ILE A 550 -23.69 -22.51 32.72
C ILE A 550 -24.64 -21.76 33.67
N ALA A 551 -24.57 -20.42 33.68
CA ALA A 551 -25.46 -19.59 34.53
C ALA A 551 -26.95 -19.69 34.13
N LEU A 552 -27.25 -19.84 32.83
CA LEU A 552 -28.62 -20.10 32.35
C LEU A 552 -29.13 -21.47 32.82
N ALA A 553 -28.28 -22.50 32.84
CA ALA A 553 -28.64 -23.83 33.33
C ALA A 553 -28.97 -23.81 34.83
N GLN A 554 -28.19 -23.11 35.65
CA GLN A 554 -28.44 -22.96 37.09
C GLN A 554 -29.72 -22.18 37.42
N LEU A 555 -30.26 -21.40 36.46
CA LEU A 555 -31.55 -20.72 36.55
C LEU A 555 -32.73 -21.54 35.99
N ASP A 556 -32.56 -22.85 35.79
CA ASP A 556 -33.56 -23.77 35.20
C ASP A 556 -33.97 -23.38 33.75
N ARG A 557 -33.19 -22.52 33.07
CA ARG A 557 -33.45 -22.04 31.71
C ARG A 557 -32.82 -22.98 30.66
N HIS A 558 -33.03 -24.29 30.82
CA HIS A 558 -32.31 -25.33 30.06
C HIS A 558 -32.38 -25.15 28.54
N GLU A 559 -33.55 -24.86 27.96
CA GLU A 559 -33.71 -24.62 26.51
C GLU A 559 -32.78 -23.51 25.98
N HIS A 560 -32.56 -22.46 26.77
CA HIS A 560 -31.70 -21.33 26.39
C HIS A 560 -30.22 -21.71 26.49
N ALA A 561 -29.83 -22.45 27.52
CA ALA A 561 -28.49 -22.99 27.67
C ALA A 561 -28.15 -24.02 26.57
N GLU A 562 -29.10 -24.89 26.20
CA GLU A 562 -28.96 -25.90 25.14
C GLU A 562 -28.79 -25.24 23.77
N SER A 563 -29.57 -24.19 23.49
CA SER A 563 -29.46 -23.39 22.27
C SER A 563 -28.10 -22.69 22.15
N GLU A 564 -27.66 -22.03 23.22
CA GLU A 564 -26.31 -21.42 23.30
C GLU A 564 -25.21 -22.44 23.09
N TYR A 565 -25.22 -23.57 23.82
CA TYR A 565 -24.20 -24.60 23.66
C TYR A 565 -24.14 -25.17 22.24
N ARG A 566 -25.27 -25.37 21.54
CA ARG A 566 -25.25 -25.86 20.15
C ARG A 566 -24.69 -24.85 19.15
N ASP A 567 -25.02 -23.56 19.26
CA ASP A 567 -24.44 -22.53 18.41
C ASP A 567 -22.93 -22.35 18.69
N ILE A 568 -22.51 -22.37 19.97
CA ILE A 568 -21.09 -22.36 20.35
C ILE A 568 -20.35 -23.60 19.81
N LEU A 569 -20.95 -24.79 19.93
CA LEU A 569 -20.36 -26.05 19.45
C LEU A 569 -20.19 -26.02 17.92
N ALA A 570 -21.21 -25.55 17.19
CA ALA A 570 -21.14 -25.40 15.73
C ALA A 570 -20.05 -24.41 15.29
N ARG A 571 -19.95 -23.25 15.96
CA ARG A 571 -18.91 -22.25 15.69
C ARG A 571 -17.51 -22.77 16.00
N ARG A 572 -17.28 -23.32 17.19
CA ARG A 572 -15.99 -23.92 17.58
C ARG A 572 -15.59 -25.08 16.67
N ALA A 573 -16.53 -25.92 16.25
CA ALA A 573 -16.27 -26.98 15.28
C ALA A 573 -15.88 -26.45 13.89
N ALA A 574 -16.42 -25.31 13.46
CA ALA A 574 -16.10 -24.68 12.18
C ALA A 574 -14.78 -23.87 12.20
N THR A 575 -14.42 -23.24 13.33
CA THR A 575 -13.22 -22.37 13.44
C THR A 575 -11.99 -23.07 14.01
N LEU A 576 -12.16 -23.96 15.00
CA LEU A 576 -11.08 -24.66 15.70
C LEU A 576 -11.00 -26.15 15.34
N GLY A 577 -12.10 -26.71 14.81
CA GLY A 577 -12.26 -28.12 14.47
C GLY A 577 -13.12 -28.89 15.50
N PRO A 578 -13.74 -30.01 15.09
CA PRO A 578 -14.65 -30.79 15.95
C PRO A 578 -13.94 -31.40 17.16
N ASP A 579 -12.66 -31.75 17.02
CA ASP A 579 -11.84 -32.40 18.04
C ASP A 579 -10.98 -31.41 18.85
N HIS A 580 -11.16 -30.09 18.69
CA HIS A 580 -10.43 -29.12 19.50
C HIS A 580 -10.87 -29.19 20.97
N SER A 581 -9.93 -29.01 21.91
CA SER A 581 -10.17 -29.22 23.35
C SER A 581 -11.36 -28.45 23.90
N ASP A 582 -11.59 -27.22 23.40
CA ASP A 582 -12.72 -26.38 23.83
C ASP A 582 -14.03 -26.71 23.11
N THR A 583 -13.98 -27.28 21.90
CA THR A 583 -15.15 -27.85 21.22
C THR A 583 -15.65 -29.07 22.00
N LEU A 584 -14.72 -29.95 22.38
CA LEU A 584 -14.99 -31.14 23.19
C LEU A 584 -15.44 -30.78 24.62
N GLY A 585 -14.85 -29.74 25.22
CA GLY A 585 -15.32 -29.18 26.49
C GLY A 585 -16.75 -28.62 26.41
N THR A 586 -17.10 -27.90 25.34
CA THR A 586 -18.48 -27.47 25.08
C THR A 586 -19.43 -28.65 24.93
N ARG A 587 -19.03 -29.72 24.23
CA ARG A 587 -19.84 -30.93 24.08
C ARG A 587 -20.07 -31.65 25.42
N ALA A 588 -19.05 -31.76 26.27
CA ALA A 588 -19.17 -32.35 27.60
C ALA A 588 -20.09 -31.53 28.53
N ALA A 589 -20.06 -30.19 28.44
CA ALA A 589 -20.97 -29.31 29.18
C ALA A 589 -22.43 -29.42 28.71
N LEU A 590 -22.66 -29.52 27.40
CA LEU A 590 -23.98 -29.83 26.83
C LEU A 590 -24.48 -31.20 27.33
N GLY A 591 -23.61 -32.20 27.38
CA GLY A 591 -23.91 -33.50 27.98
C GLY A 591 -24.34 -33.40 29.45
N MET A 592 -23.66 -32.58 30.27
CA MET A 592 -24.04 -32.35 31.67
C MET A 592 -25.39 -31.65 31.81
N LEU A 593 -25.68 -30.64 30.97
CA LEU A 593 -27.00 -30.00 30.91
C LEU A 593 -28.11 -31.01 30.63
N LEU A 594 -27.88 -31.93 29.68
CA LEU A 594 -28.84 -32.99 29.34
C LEU A 594 -29.01 -34.02 30.48
N ILE A 595 -28.04 -34.17 31.40
CA ILE A 595 -28.23 -34.93 32.65
C ILE A 595 -29.18 -34.18 33.60
N GLN A 596 -29.02 -32.86 33.73
CA GLN A 596 -29.87 -32.02 34.59
C GLN A 596 -31.32 -31.99 34.08
N ASP A 597 -31.51 -31.89 32.76
CA ASP A 597 -32.82 -31.94 32.09
C ASP A 597 -33.44 -33.36 32.03
N GLY A 598 -32.72 -34.39 32.51
CA GLY A 598 -33.20 -35.78 32.51
C GLY A 598 -33.23 -36.47 31.14
N ARG A 599 -32.58 -35.90 30.12
CA ARG A 599 -32.44 -36.44 28.75
C ARG A 599 -31.19 -37.31 28.63
N LEU A 600 -31.23 -38.42 29.36
CA LEU A 600 -30.03 -39.17 29.74
C LEU A 600 -29.34 -39.93 28.60
N ASP A 601 -30.09 -40.39 27.59
CA ASP A 601 -29.49 -41.02 26.41
C ASP A 601 -28.90 -39.99 25.43
N ASP A 602 -29.51 -38.79 25.28
CA ASP A 602 -28.92 -37.66 24.56
C ASP A 602 -27.60 -37.23 25.24
N ALA A 603 -27.61 -37.12 26.57
CA ALA A 603 -26.43 -36.82 27.39
C ALA A 603 -25.32 -37.85 27.17
N ALA A 604 -25.67 -39.14 27.19
CA ALA A 604 -24.72 -40.23 26.99
C ALA A 604 -24.09 -40.20 25.59
N ALA A 605 -24.86 -39.85 24.55
CA ALA A 605 -24.36 -39.71 23.19
C ALA A 605 -23.33 -38.55 23.07
N GLU A 606 -23.66 -37.37 23.59
CA GLU A 606 -22.76 -36.21 23.54
C GLU A 606 -21.50 -36.40 24.39
N LEU A 607 -21.62 -37.02 25.57
CA LEU A 607 -20.47 -37.36 26.42
C LEU A 607 -19.57 -38.42 25.78
N THR A 608 -20.13 -39.44 25.13
CA THR A 608 -19.34 -40.46 24.40
C THR A 608 -18.53 -39.80 23.27
N ALA A 609 -19.18 -38.99 22.44
CA ALA A 609 -18.50 -38.27 21.35
C ALA A 609 -17.45 -37.27 21.86
N ALA A 610 -17.63 -36.70 23.06
CA ALA A 610 -16.61 -35.87 23.71
C ALA A 610 -15.40 -36.71 24.17
N ILE A 611 -15.63 -37.87 24.78
CA ILE A 611 -14.58 -38.81 25.24
C ILE A 611 -13.75 -39.32 24.05
N ASP A 612 -14.40 -39.74 22.97
CA ASP A 612 -13.74 -40.24 21.75
C ASP A 612 -12.87 -39.17 21.07
N GLY A 613 -13.27 -37.90 21.14
CA GLY A 613 -12.45 -36.78 20.69
C GLY A 613 -11.29 -36.48 21.61
N MET A 614 -11.51 -36.50 22.93
CA MET A 614 -10.47 -36.25 23.93
C MET A 614 -9.42 -37.36 23.95
N GLU A 615 -9.79 -38.61 23.69
CA GLU A 615 -8.84 -39.72 23.60
C GLU A 615 -7.90 -39.57 22.39
N ARG A 616 -8.44 -39.22 21.23
CA ARG A 616 -7.67 -39.00 19.99
C ARG A 616 -6.72 -37.80 20.04
N THR A 617 -6.93 -36.86 20.96
CA THR A 617 -6.21 -35.56 20.99
C THR A 617 -5.44 -35.27 22.28
N LEU A 618 -5.96 -35.69 23.44
CA LEU A 618 -5.37 -35.48 24.77
C LEU A 618 -4.87 -36.79 25.42
N GLY A 619 -5.20 -37.95 24.85
CA GLY A 619 -4.82 -39.26 25.36
C GLY A 619 -5.74 -39.81 26.48
N PRO A 620 -5.55 -41.10 26.85
CA PRO A 620 -6.47 -41.81 27.74
C PRO A 620 -6.48 -41.32 29.19
N ASP A 621 -5.33 -40.86 29.70
CA ASP A 621 -5.14 -40.41 31.08
C ASP A 621 -5.43 -38.89 31.26
N SER A 622 -5.97 -38.20 30.23
CA SER A 622 -6.29 -36.77 30.31
C SER A 622 -7.38 -36.48 31.35
N HIS A 623 -7.13 -35.52 32.25
CA HIS A 623 -8.09 -35.15 33.30
C HIS A 623 -9.47 -34.74 32.73
N ARG A 624 -9.52 -34.03 31.59
CA ARG A 624 -10.78 -33.68 30.91
C ARG A 624 -11.56 -34.93 30.45
N ARG A 625 -10.85 -35.94 29.90
CA ARG A 625 -11.44 -37.23 29.49
C ARG A 625 -11.95 -38.01 30.69
N LEU A 626 -11.20 -38.08 31.78
CA LEU A 626 -11.58 -38.78 33.00
C LEU A 626 -12.85 -38.18 33.63
N THR A 627 -12.95 -36.85 33.74
CA THR A 627 -14.19 -36.18 34.20
C THR A 627 -15.38 -36.47 33.27
N ALA A 628 -15.18 -36.45 31.95
CA ALA A 628 -16.24 -36.77 30.99
C ALA A 628 -16.74 -38.23 31.13
N ILE A 629 -15.84 -39.20 31.39
CA ILE A 629 -16.21 -40.60 31.67
C ILE A 629 -17.03 -40.71 32.96
N SER A 630 -16.67 -39.97 34.02
CA SER A 630 -17.46 -39.94 35.26
C SER A 630 -18.87 -39.41 35.01
N ASN A 631 -19.02 -38.36 34.19
CA ASN A 631 -20.33 -37.81 33.84
C ASN A 631 -21.14 -38.77 32.94
N LEU A 632 -20.49 -39.50 32.01
CA LEU A 632 -21.15 -40.54 31.21
C LEU A 632 -21.67 -41.69 32.10
N ALA A 633 -20.85 -42.16 33.04
CA ALA A 633 -21.25 -43.19 33.99
C ALA A 633 -22.37 -42.70 34.93
N LEU A 634 -22.42 -41.41 35.29
CA LEU A 634 -23.54 -40.80 36.01
C LEU A 634 -24.82 -40.72 35.16
N ALA A 635 -24.73 -40.41 33.86
CA ALA A 635 -25.88 -40.44 32.94
C ALA A 635 -26.47 -41.87 32.85
N LEU A 636 -25.61 -42.87 32.67
CA LEU A 636 -25.99 -44.28 32.61
C LEU A 636 -26.60 -44.77 33.93
N LEU A 637 -26.00 -44.45 35.09
CA LEU A 637 -26.63 -44.71 36.40
C LEU A 637 -27.98 -44.02 36.55
N SER A 638 -28.09 -42.80 35.99
CA SER A 638 -29.32 -42.03 36.07
C SER A 638 -30.45 -42.71 35.30
N ALA A 639 -30.13 -43.30 34.14
CA ALA A 639 -31.02 -44.06 33.27
C ALA A 639 -31.28 -45.50 33.74
N GLY A 640 -30.64 -45.94 34.85
CA GLY A 640 -30.75 -47.30 35.38
C GLY A 640 -29.83 -48.32 34.70
N ARG A 641 -28.98 -47.90 33.76
CA ARG A 641 -27.98 -48.69 33.02
C ARG A 641 -26.73 -48.97 33.89
N ALA A 642 -26.96 -49.51 35.09
CA ALA A 642 -25.97 -49.59 36.17
C ALA A 642 -24.76 -50.48 35.84
N ALA A 643 -24.95 -51.58 35.10
CA ALA A 643 -23.85 -52.46 34.71
C ALA A 643 -22.87 -51.81 33.71
N GLU A 644 -23.37 -50.94 32.82
CA GLU A 644 -22.54 -50.18 31.87
C GLU A 644 -21.74 -49.10 32.61
N ALA A 645 -22.36 -48.44 33.59
CA ALA A 645 -21.66 -47.50 34.47
C ALA A 645 -20.61 -48.17 35.38
N GLU A 646 -20.88 -49.39 35.88
CA GLU A 646 -19.89 -50.19 36.63
C GLU A 646 -18.66 -50.49 35.77
N ALA A 647 -18.86 -50.85 34.50
CA ALA A 647 -17.77 -51.13 33.57
C ALA A 647 -16.90 -49.89 33.32
N LEU A 648 -17.51 -48.73 33.05
CA LEU A 648 -16.80 -47.46 32.89
C LEU A 648 -16.03 -47.07 34.17
N TYR A 649 -16.66 -47.16 35.33
CA TYR A 649 -16.01 -46.78 36.59
C TYR A 649 -14.86 -47.73 36.97
N ARG A 650 -14.96 -49.04 36.74
CA ARG A 650 -13.84 -49.98 36.99
C ARG A 650 -12.66 -49.77 36.03
N ASP A 651 -12.91 -49.38 34.78
CA ASP A 651 -11.84 -49.02 33.83
C ASP A 651 -11.23 -47.64 34.14
N ALA A 652 -12.05 -46.68 34.60
CA ALA A 652 -11.59 -45.33 34.91
C ALA A 652 -10.84 -45.20 36.24
N LEU A 653 -11.28 -45.87 37.31
CA LEU A 653 -10.74 -45.68 38.67
C LEU A 653 -9.21 -45.84 38.76
N PRO A 654 -8.56 -46.88 38.18
CA PRO A 654 -7.09 -47.00 38.19
C PRO A 654 -6.33 -45.92 37.40
N ARG A 655 -7.03 -45.12 36.57
CA ARG A 655 -6.48 -43.92 35.92
C ARG A 655 -6.67 -42.68 36.79
N PHE A 656 -7.81 -42.53 37.47
CA PHE A 656 -7.99 -41.50 38.51
C PHE A 656 -6.94 -41.64 39.63
N GLU A 657 -6.74 -42.86 40.15
CA GLU A 657 -5.72 -43.16 41.16
C GLU A 657 -4.29 -42.82 40.70
N ARG A 658 -3.98 -43.01 39.41
CA ARG A 658 -2.67 -42.67 38.81
C ARG A 658 -2.47 -41.17 38.61
N VAL A 659 -3.52 -40.45 38.19
CA VAL A 659 -3.46 -39.03 37.79
C VAL A 659 -3.58 -38.10 38.98
N PHE A 660 -4.42 -38.43 39.97
CA PHE A 660 -4.71 -37.58 41.12
C PHE A 660 -4.23 -38.17 42.46
N GLY A 661 -3.95 -39.48 42.53
CA GLY A 661 -3.70 -40.20 43.78
C GLY A 661 -4.94 -40.91 44.33
N THR A 662 -4.74 -41.90 45.21
CA THR A 662 -5.78 -42.73 45.82
C THR A 662 -6.72 -41.93 46.72
N ASP A 663 -6.15 -41.06 47.56
CA ASP A 663 -6.84 -40.34 48.62
C ASP A 663 -7.37 -38.96 48.15
N HIS A 664 -7.30 -38.67 46.85
CA HIS A 664 -7.74 -37.40 46.27
C HIS A 664 -9.28 -37.33 46.18
N PRO A 665 -9.93 -36.19 46.50
CA PRO A 665 -11.38 -36.08 46.54
C PRO A 665 -12.10 -36.59 45.28
N THR A 666 -11.60 -36.28 44.09
CA THR A 666 -12.19 -36.75 42.81
C THR A 666 -12.08 -38.26 42.63
N THR A 667 -10.97 -38.88 43.04
CA THR A 667 -10.79 -40.35 43.01
C THR A 667 -11.76 -41.02 43.97
N LEU A 668 -11.91 -40.47 45.17
CA LEU A 668 -12.82 -40.95 46.20
C LEU A 668 -14.31 -40.78 45.83
N LEU A 669 -14.65 -39.71 45.10
CA LEU A 669 -15.98 -39.53 44.50
C LEU A 669 -16.28 -40.60 43.45
N VAL A 670 -15.34 -40.89 42.55
CA VAL A 670 -15.47 -41.97 41.55
C VAL A 670 -15.61 -43.34 42.21
N ALA A 671 -14.84 -43.62 43.28
CA ALA A 671 -14.95 -44.83 44.08
C ALA A 671 -16.31 -44.96 44.79
N ASN A 672 -16.86 -43.86 45.33
CA ASN A 672 -18.22 -43.83 45.89
C ASN A 672 -19.30 -44.06 44.81
N ASN A 673 -19.13 -43.49 43.62
CA ASN A 673 -20.11 -43.61 42.55
C ASN A 673 -20.08 -45.01 41.89
N LEU A 674 -18.92 -45.69 41.88
CA LEU A 674 -18.81 -47.13 41.61
C LEU A 674 -19.59 -47.97 42.64
N ALA A 675 -19.50 -47.64 43.93
CA ALA A 675 -20.32 -48.28 44.96
C ALA A 675 -21.83 -48.09 44.70
N GLY A 676 -22.24 -46.98 44.08
CA GLY A 676 -23.60 -46.77 43.60
C GLY A 676 -24.03 -47.67 42.44
N ALA A 677 -23.14 -47.90 41.47
CA ALA A 677 -23.38 -48.86 40.39
C ALA A 677 -23.55 -50.29 40.92
N LEU A 678 -22.73 -50.67 41.90
CA LEU A 678 -22.80 -51.97 42.59
C LEU A 678 -24.08 -52.10 43.45
N TRP A 679 -24.48 -51.04 44.18
CA TRP A 679 -25.72 -51.05 44.98
C TRP A 679 -26.95 -51.21 44.10
N ARG A 680 -27.01 -50.52 42.95
CA ARG A 680 -28.13 -50.64 41.99
C ARG A 680 -28.29 -52.05 41.41
N GLN A 681 -27.26 -52.90 41.54
CA GLN A 681 -27.25 -54.33 41.18
C GLN A 681 -27.30 -55.26 42.40
N GLU A 682 -27.54 -54.72 43.60
CA GLU A 682 -27.68 -55.43 44.88
C GLU A 682 -26.44 -56.25 45.31
N ARG A 683 -25.24 -55.88 44.81
CA ARG A 683 -23.93 -56.50 45.10
C ARG A 683 -23.29 -55.98 46.40
N PHE A 684 -24.02 -56.13 47.51
CA PHE A 684 -23.77 -55.40 48.76
C PHE A 684 -22.40 -55.62 49.41
N ASP A 685 -21.74 -56.77 49.20
CA ASP A 685 -20.39 -57.03 49.75
C ASP A 685 -19.32 -56.11 49.12
N GLU A 686 -19.35 -55.93 47.79
CA GLU A 686 -18.44 -55.00 47.10
C GLU A 686 -18.75 -53.54 47.46
N VAL A 687 -20.03 -53.21 47.67
CA VAL A 687 -20.45 -51.88 48.16
C VAL A 687 -19.85 -51.61 49.55
N ALA A 688 -19.90 -52.59 50.46
CA ALA A 688 -19.36 -52.46 51.81
C ALA A 688 -17.84 -52.24 51.77
N ALA A 689 -17.11 -52.98 50.93
CA ALA A 689 -15.67 -52.82 50.75
C ALA A 689 -15.31 -51.43 50.18
N MET A 690 -16.01 -50.98 49.13
CA MET A 690 -15.75 -49.67 48.51
C MET A 690 -16.07 -48.50 49.44
N LEU A 691 -17.21 -48.53 50.15
CA LEU A 691 -17.56 -47.49 51.11
C LEU A 691 -16.63 -47.47 52.32
N ALA A 692 -16.16 -48.62 52.80
CA ALA A 692 -15.17 -48.68 53.88
C ALA A 692 -13.80 -48.12 53.45
N TYR A 693 -13.35 -48.40 52.23
CA TYR A 693 -12.13 -47.81 51.66
C TYR A 693 -12.24 -46.29 51.55
N VAL A 694 -13.33 -45.78 50.95
CA VAL A 694 -13.55 -44.33 50.79
C VAL A 694 -13.67 -43.63 52.14
N LEU A 695 -14.41 -44.21 53.09
CA LEU A 695 -14.54 -43.67 54.45
C LEU A 695 -13.17 -43.62 55.16
N ALA A 696 -12.38 -44.69 55.09
CA ALA A 696 -11.05 -44.72 55.70
C ALA A 696 -10.09 -43.68 55.10
N ALA A 697 -10.20 -43.37 53.81
CA ALA A 697 -9.42 -42.30 53.18
C ALA A 697 -9.92 -40.91 53.62
N GLN A 698 -11.22 -40.63 53.51
CA GLN A 698 -11.82 -39.35 53.91
C GLN A 698 -11.61 -39.04 55.40
N THR A 699 -11.67 -40.04 56.29
CA THR A 699 -11.35 -39.86 57.71
C THR A 699 -9.89 -39.45 57.95
N ARG A 700 -8.93 -39.89 57.11
CA ARG A 700 -7.53 -39.45 57.19
C ARG A 700 -7.30 -38.04 56.65
N THR A 701 -7.96 -37.68 55.54
CA THR A 701 -7.65 -36.44 54.80
C THR A 701 -8.56 -35.26 55.14
N LEU A 702 -9.82 -35.51 55.51
CA LEU A 702 -10.84 -34.49 55.79
C LEU A 702 -11.32 -34.52 57.25
N GLY A 703 -11.03 -35.60 58.00
CA GLY A 703 -11.55 -35.84 59.35
C GLY A 703 -12.97 -36.41 59.37
N THR A 704 -13.44 -36.79 60.57
CA THR A 704 -14.74 -37.47 60.78
C THR A 704 -15.94 -36.58 60.48
N ASP A 705 -15.86 -35.31 60.85
CA ASP A 705 -17.00 -34.38 60.89
C ASP A 705 -17.19 -33.60 59.59
N HIS A 706 -16.31 -33.80 58.60
CA HIS A 706 -16.46 -33.23 57.28
C HIS A 706 -17.67 -33.84 56.55
N LEU A 707 -18.46 -33.01 55.86
CA LEU A 707 -19.75 -33.39 55.29
C LEU A 707 -19.66 -34.61 54.36
N THR A 708 -18.61 -34.69 53.53
CA THR A 708 -18.37 -35.85 52.65
C THR A 708 -18.11 -37.14 53.43
N THR A 709 -17.31 -37.07 54.51
CA THR A 709 -17.03 -38.21 55.40
C THR A 709 -18.29 -38.68 56.10
N LEU A 710 -19.10 -37.74 56.61
CA LEU A 710 -20.40 -38.02 57.23
C LEU A 710 -21.37 -38.66 56.23
N THR A 711 -21.42 -38.20 54.97
CA THR A 711 -22.23 -38.83 53.91
C THR A 711 -21.80 -40.26 53.65
N THR A 712 -20.50 -40.54 53.46
CA THR A 712 -20.00 -41.93 53.29
C THR A 712 -20.29 -42.80 54.52
N THR A 713 -20.18 -42.23 55.73
CA THR A 713 -20.55 -42.89 56.99
C THR A 713 -22.04 -43.26 57.01
N GLY A 714 -22.91 -42.32 56.66
CA GLY A 714 -24.35 -42.52 56.55
C GLY A 714 -24.77 -43.52 55.46
N ASN A 715 -23.97 -43.65 54.39
CA ASN A 715 -24.16 -44.65 53.34
C ASN A 715 -23.79 -46.06 53.81
N LEU A 716 -22.66 -46.20 54.51
CA LEU A 716 -22.23 -47.48 55.09
C LEU A 716 -23.19 -47.92 56.21
N GLY A 717 -23.67 -46.98 57.05
CA GLY A 717 -24.72 -47.24 58.04
C GLY A 717 -26.05 -47.66 57.40
N ALA A 718 -26.49 -46.99 56.33
CA ALA A 718 -27.69 -47.37 55.58
C ALA A 718 -27.55 -48.73 54.87
N LEU A 719 -26.34 -49.12 54.46
CA LEU A 719 -26.05 -50.45 53.92
C LEU A 719 -26.23 -51.53 54.99
N ARG A 720 -25.63 -51.32 56.17
CA ARG A 720 -25.76 -52.25 57.32
C ARG A 720 -27.22 -52.40 57.76
N LEU A 721 -27.95 -51.29 57.85
CA LEU A 721 -29.39 -51.27 58.13
C LEU A 721 -30.19 -52.09 57.09
N ARG A 722 -29.87 -51.95 55.79
CA ARG A 722 -30.52 -52.71 54.71
C ARG A 722 -30.19 -54.20 54.73
N LEU A 723 -29.03 -54.59 55.27
CA LEU A 723 -28.63 -55.98 55.48
C LEU A 723 -29.20 -56.59 56.78
N GLY A 724 -29.87 -55.80 57.62
CA GLY A 724 -30.37 -56.22 58.94
C GLY A 724 -29.31 -56.24 60.04
N ASP A 725 -28.10 -55.76 59.75
CA ASP A 725 -26.95 -55.68 60.66
C ASP A 725 -27.07 -54.43 61.55
N LEU A 726 -28.06 -54.45 62.44
CA LEU A 726 -28.44 -53.28 63.26
C LEU A 726 -27.31 -52.83 64.19
N ASP A 727 -26.58 -53.77 64.79
CA ASP A 727 -25.51 -53.50 65.75
C ASP A 727 -24.32 -52.78 65.10
N ALA A 728 -24.06 -53.01 63.80
CA ALA A 728 -23.09 -52.24 63.02
C ALA A 728 -23.68 -50.99 62.34
N ALA A 729 -25.00 -50.94 62.12
CA ALA A 729 -25.68 -49.78 61.51
C ALA A 729 -25.82 -48.60 62.48
N GLU A 730 -26.23 -48.87 63.71
CA GLU A 730 -26.54 -47.85 64.74
C GLU A 730 -25.36 -46.89 65.00
N PRO A 731 -24.12 -47.33 65.30
CA PRO A 731 -23.01 -46.40 65.56
C PRO A 731 -22.63 -45.54 64.35
N LEU A 732 -22.75 -46.07 63.12
CA LEU A 732 -22.47 -45.31 61.88
C LEU A 732 -23.55 -44.25 61.62
N LEU A 733 -24.82 -44.61 61.78
CA LEU A 733 -25.94 -43.68 61.60
C LEU A 733 -25.97 -42.62 62.70
N ARG A 734 -25.60 -42.98 63.93
CA ARG A 734 -25.40 -42.07 65.05
C ARG A 734 -24.29 -41.06 64.76
N ALA A 735 -23.09 -41.52 64.38
CA ALA A 735 -21.98 -40.63 64.04
C ALA A 735 -22.33 -39.68 62.88
N CYS A 736 -23.02 -40.17 61.85
CA CYS A 736 -23.53 -39.36 60.76
C CYS A 736 -24.52 -38.27 61.23
N TYR A 737 -25.49 -38.63 62.07
CA TYR A 737 -26.47 -37.68 62.62
C TYR A 737 -25.81 -36.64 63.54
N GLU A 738 -25.02 -37.07 64.51
CA GLU A 738 -24.39 -36.19 65.50
C GLU A 738 -23.36 -35.24 64.84
N GLY A 739 -22.62 -35.72 63.84
CA GLY A 739 -21.74 -34.86 63.03
C GLY A 739 -22.51 -33.85 62.18
N ARG A 740 -23.57 -34.27 61.48
CA ARG A 740 -24.41 -33.34 60.70
C ARG A 740 -25.10 -32.31 61.60
N LEU A 741 -25.53 -32.70 62.80
CA LEU A 741 -26.09 -31.81 63.81
C LEU A 741 -25.08 -30.73 64.27
N ARG A 742 -23.80 -31.11 64.48
CA ARG A 742 -22.73 -30.15 64.80
C ARG A 742 -22.42 -29.20 63.64
N THR A 743 -22.37 -29.71 62.40
CA THR A 743 -21.87 -28.96 61.24
C THR A 743 -22.95 -28.15 60.51
N LEU A 744 -24.22 -28.55 60.59
CA LEU A 744 -25.34 -27.97 59.81
C LEU A 744 -26.51 -27.48 60.67
N GLY A 745 -26.52 -27.78 61.98
CA GLY A 745 -27.66 -27.51 62.86
C GLY A 745 -28.81 -28.51 62.71
N GLU A 746 -29.82 -28.40 63.59
CA GLU A 746 -30.90 -29.40 63.69
C GLU A 746 -31.91 -29.34 62.53
N ASP A 747 -32.32 -28.13 62.12
CA ASP A 747 -33.34 -27.92 61.09
C ASP A 747 -32.87 -28.22 59.65
N HIS A 748 -31.56 -28.41 59.44
CA HIS A 748 -31.04 -28.67 58.10
C HIS A 748 -31.52 -30.03 57.59
N ARG A 749 -32.04 -30.07 56.35
CA ARG A 749 -32.64 -31.25 55.71
C ARG A 749 -31.81 -32.52 55.88
N GLU A 750 -30.50 -32.42 55.71
CA GLU A 750 -29.59 -33.56 55.81
C GLU A 750 -29.33 -34.05 57.25
N THR A 751 -29.47 -33.18 58.25
CA THR A 751 -29.49 -33.56 59.67
C THR A 751 -30.77 -34.31 60.00
N VAL A 752 -31.93 -33.78 59.56
CA VAL A 752 -33.25 -34.42 59.72
C VAL A 752 -33.28 -35.80 59.04
N HIS A 753 -32.68 -35.94 57.85
CA HIS A 753 -32.60 -37.22 57.15
C HIS A 753 -31.72 -38.25 57.88
N ALA A 754 -30.56 -37.84 58.39
CA ALA A 754 -29.70 -38.71 59.18
C ALA A 754 -30.39 -39.16 60.48
N LYS A 755 -31.11 -38.24 61.16
CA LYS A 755 -31.96 -38.54 62.33
C LYS A 755 -33.00 -39.61 61.99
N GLY A 756 -33.72 -39.46 60.87
CA GLY A 756 -34.71 -40.43 60.41
C GLY A 756 -34.17 -41.83 60.10
N ARG A 757 -32.92 -41.94 59.59
CA ARG A 757 -32.23 -43.22 59.38
C ARG A 757 -31.80 -43.85 60.72
N LEU A 758 -31.29 -43.07 61.66
CA LEU A 758 -30.97 -43.53 63.02
C LEU A 758 -32.23 -44.03 63.75
N ASP A 759 -33.33 -43.28 63.67
CA ASP A 759 -34.63 -43.68 64.22
C ASP A 759 -35.17 -44.97 63.57
N GLU A 760 -34.85 -45.26 62.30
CA GLU A 760 -35.18 -46.54 61.67
C GLU A 760 -34.34 -47.69 62.23
N ALA A 761 -33.03 -47.51 62.45
CA ALA A 761 -32.16 -48.51 63.05
C ALA A 761 -32.50 -48.83 64.53
N LEU A 762 -32.91 -47.81 65.31
CA LEU A 762 -33.31 -47.96 66.71
C LEU A 762 -34.67 -48.66 66.88
N ARG A 763 -35.52 -48.69 65.84
CA ARG A 763 -36.82 -49.38 65.86
C ARG A 763 -36.66 -50.88 65.56
N ARG A 764 -36.23 -51.64 66.58
CA ARG A 764 -36.20 -53.11 66.55
C ARG A 764 -37.53 -53.70 66.02
N PRO A 765 -37.51 -54.58 65.01
CA PRO A 765 -38.69 -55.35 64.63
C PRO A 765 -39.06 -56.38 65.72
N PRO A 766 -40.31 -56.84 65.79
CA PRO A 766 -40.72 -57.91 66.71
C PRO A 766 -40.01 -59.22 66.39
N GLU A 767 -39.83 -60.07 67.42
CA GLU A 767 -38.97 -61.26 67.40
C GLU A 767 -39.41 -62.30 66.35
N ASN A 768 -38.69 -62.35 65.23
CA ASN A 768 -38.54 -63.54 64.38
C ASN A 768 -37.31 -63.38 63.48
N PRO A 769 -36.19 -64.08 63.73
CA PRO A 769 -35.00 -63.96 62.90
C PRO A 769 -35.21 -64.64 61.54
N PRO A 770 -34.86 -63.99 60.40
CA PRO A 770 -34.67 -64.73 59.16
C PRO A 770 -33.51 -65.73 59.33
N ALA A 771 -33.64 -66.92 58.75
CA ALA A 771 -32.66 -67.99 58.94
C ALA A 771 -31.25 -67.59 58.45
N PRO A 772 -30.17 -68.00 59.15
CA PRO A 772 -28.82 -67.61 58.80
C PRO A 772 -28.40 -68.16 57.43
N ILE A 773 -27.87 -67.28 56.58
CA ILE A 773 -27.30 -67.64 55.29
C ILE A 773 -25.98 -68.36 55.54
N LEU A 774 -25.96 -69.68 55.35
CA LEU A 774 -24.73 -70.46 55.39
C LEU A 774 -23.81 -70.08 54.21
N PRO A 775 -22.48 -70.02 54.41
CA PRO A 775 -21.54 -69.73 53.34
C PRO A 775 -21.60 -70.82 52.24
N PRO A 776 -21.30 -70.45 50.98
CA PRO A 776 -21.36 -71.39 49.86
C PRO A 776 -20.37 -72.56 50.05
N ARG A 777 -20.83 -73.78 49.75
CA ARG A 777 -19.96 -74.97 49.79
C ARG A 777 -18.82 -74.84 48.77
N PRO A 778 -17.58 -75.23 49.11
CA PRO A 778 -16.48 -75.26 48.14
C PRO A 778 -16.78 -76.26 47.01
N PRO A 779 -16.24 -76.03 45.80
CA PRO A 779 -16.44 -76.92 44.66
C PRO A 779 -15.88 -78.32 44.93
N ARG A 780 -16.58 -79.35 44.44
CA ARG A 780 -16.10 -80.74 44.54
C ARG A 780 -14.85 -80.97 43.68
N PRO A 781 -13.87 -81.76 44.15
CA PRO A 781 -12.74 -82.17 43.32
C PRO A 781 -13.21 -83.10 42.18
N PRO A 782 -12.50 -83.11 41.03
CA PRO A 782 -12.81 -84.01 39.91
C PRO A 782 -12.50 -85.47 40.25
N THR A 783 -13.30 -86.40 39.73
CA THR A 783 -13.06 -87.86 39.83
C THR A 783 -12.47 -88.42 38.52
N PRO A 784 -11.69 -89.53 38.56
CA PRO A 784 -10.80 -89.88 37.45
C PRO A 784 -11.28 -91.06 36.55
N GLY A 785 -11.31 -90.85 35.23
CA GLY A 785 -11.51 -91.88 34.18
C GLY A 785 -12.91 -92.51 34.14
N HIS A 786 -13.32 -93.30 33.14
CA HIS A 786 -12.85 -93.65 31.77
C HIS A 786 -14.00 -94.47 31.11
N PRO A 787 -14.03 -94.80 29.81
CA PRO A 787 -13.46 -94.16 28.61
C PRO A 787 -14.48 -93.99 27.44
N PRO A 788 -14.17 -93.22 26.38
CA PRO A 788 -14.79 -93.40 25.06
C PRO A 788 -14.00 -94.44 24.24
N ARG A 789 -14.69 -95.38 23.56
CA ARG A 789 -14.03 -96.44 22.74
C ARG A 789 -14.07 -96.13 21.23
N LYS A 790 -12.89 -96.29 20.60
CA LYS A 790 -12.61 -96.46 19.15
C LYS A 790 -12.70 -95.26 18.18
N ARG A 791 -11.53 -94.62 18.06
CA ARG A 791 -10.79 -94.16 16.84
C ARG A 791 -10.72 -95.22 15.70
N PRO A 792 -10.18 -94.96 14.47
CA PRO A 792 -9.14 -93.97 14.04
C PRO A 792 -9.58 -93.06 12.84
N ASN A 793 -8.76 -92.27 12.12
CA ASN A 793 -7.30 -92.02 11.96
C ASN A 793 -7.06 -90.49 11.71
N LYS A 794 -5.90 -89.77 11.72
CA LYS A 794 -4.43 -89.98 11.53
C LYS A 794 -3.97 -90.16 10.05
N PRO A 795 -2.78 -89.68 9.59
CA PRO A 795 -1.68 -88.93 10.27
C PRO A 795 -1.13 -87.65 9.51
N PRO A 796 0.00 -87.02 9.91
CA PRO A 796 0.40 -85.61 9.59
C PRO A 796 1.76 -85.46 8.83
N PRO A 797 2.46 -84.28 8.82
CA PRO A 797 3.40 -83.78 9.89
C PRO A 797 3.20 -82.26 10.25
N ALA A 798 3.71 -81.57 11.30
CA ALA A 798 4.92 -81.61 12.18
C ALA A 798 6.19 -80.93 11.55
N HIS A 799 7.10 -80.13 12.16
CA HIS A 799 7.52 -79.64 13.53
C HIS A 799 8.15 -78.20 13.38
N GLU A 800 8.73 -77.37 14.30
CA GLU A 800 9.04 -77.32 15.77
C GLU A 800 9.19 -75.84 16.32
N VAL A 801 10.04 -75.56 17.35
CA VAL A 801 10.21 -74.31 18.18
C VAL A 801 11.73 -73.96 18.41
N PRO A 802 12.17 -72.71 18.76
CA PRO A 802 13.55 -72.20 18.48
C PRO A 802 14.51 -71.92 19.67
N PRO A 803 15.79 -71.54 19.42
CA PRO A 803 16.74 -70.96 20.39
C PRO A 803 17.31 -69.54 20.04
N PRO A 804 18.08 -68.84 20.93
CA PRO A 804 18.48 -67.42 20.79
C PRO A 804 20.00 -67.08 20.93
N LEU A 805 20.36 -65.78 20.81
CA LEU A 805 21.52 -64.99 21.35
C LEU A 805 22.38 -64.14 20.36
N LEU A 806 23.17 -63.20 20.93
CA LEU A 806 23.92 -62.05 20.35
C LEU A 806 25.45 -62.34 20.21
N PRO A 807 26.35 -61.43 19.74
CA PRO A 807 26.28 -60.15 18.97
C PRO A 807 27.08 -60.31 17.63
N PRO A 808 27.96 -59.42 17.06
CA PRO A 808 28.24 -57.97 17.19
C PRO A 808 28.37 -57.19 15.84
N SER A 809 29.10 -56.05 15.84
CA SER A 809 29.44 -55.15 14.70
C SER A 809 30.96 -55.23 14.33
N PRO A 810 31.58 -54.43 13.42
CA PRO A 810 31.06 -53.35 12.54
C PRO A 810 31.64 -53.26 11.09
N GLY A 811 31.06 -52.39 10.24
CA GLY A 811 31.86 -51.32 9.59
C GLY A 811 31.96 -51.18 8.06
N ARG A 812 31.90 -49.91 7.62
CA ARG A 812 32.52 -49.26 6.43
C ARG A 812 32.03 -49.55 4.98
N ALA A 813 31.48 -48.48 4.36
CA ALA A 813 31.91 -47.85 3.09
C ALA A 813 31.92 -48.64 1.75
N SER A 814 31.77 -48.06 0.54
CA SER A 814 31.25 -46.76 0.04
C SER A 814 31.30 -46.75 -1.52
N ARG A 815 30.88 -45.64 -2.19
CA ARG A 815 31.16 -45.25 -3.60
C ARG A 815 30.34 -45.99 -4.70
N ARG A 816 29.53 -45.27 -5.51
CA ARG A 816 29.79 -44.60 -6.84
C ARG A 816 29.80 -45.58 -8.03
N ARG A 817 29.30 -45.30 -9.26
CA ARG A 817 28.62 -44.19 -10.01
C ARG A 817 27.45 -44.85 -10.81
N GLY A 818 26.53 -44.19 -11.54
CA GLY A 818 26.27 -42.78 -11.87
C GLY A 818 25.98 -42.59 -13.39
N LEU A 819 25.34 -41.47 -13.78
CA LEU A 819 24.86 -41.11 -15.15
C LEU A 819 23.58 -41.88 -15.59
N SER A 820 22.66 -41.38 -16.44
CA SER A 820 22.69 -40.21 -17.35
C SER A 820 21.36 -39.43 -17.40
N SER A 821 21.40 -38.22 -17.97
CA SER A 821 20.28 -37.43 -18.52
C SER A 821 20.72 -36.94 -19.93
N PRO A 822 19.85 -36.53 -20.90
CA PRO A 822 19.11 -35.26 -20.79
C PRO A 822 17.77 -35.14 -21.57
N ALA A 823 17.11 -33.97 -21.42
CA ALA A 823 16.29 -33.27 -22.44
C ALA A 823 14.97 -33.94 -22.96
N ALA A 824 14.04 -33.22 -23.60
CA ALA A 824 13.54 -31.83 -23.44
C ALA A 824 12.21 -31.69 -24.22
N GLY A 825 11.27 -30.84 -23.78
CA GLY A 825 10.06 -30.57 -24.57
C GLY A 825 8.99 -29.72 -23.88
N ASN A 826 8.78 -28.49 -24.37
CA ASN A 826 7.62 -27.64 -24.05
C ASN A 826 7.43 -26.64 -25.21
N PRO A 827 6.21 -26.53 -25.77
CA PRO A 827 5.74 -25.18 -26.06
C PRO A 827 4.23 -24.94 -25.83
N ARG A 828 3.97 -24.05 -24.86
CA ARG A 828 3.13 -22.83 -25.00
C ARG A 828 1.59 -22.92 -25.18
N ARG A 829 0.93 -22.01 -24.42
CA ARG A 829 -0.39 -21.35 -24.67
C ARG A 829 -1.62 -22.24 -24.42
N GLN A 830 -2.81 -21.70 -24.12
CA GLN A 830 -3.27 -20.30 -24.21
C GLN A 830 -4.12 -19.86 -22.98
N ARG A 831 -4.61 -18.62 -22.97
CA ARG A 831 -5.41 -18.01 -21.87
C ARG A 831 -6.89 -18.32 -22.00
N ALA A 832 -7.62 -18.40 -20.87
CA ALA A 832 -8.95 -17.79 -20.76
C ALA A 832 -9.35 -17.52 -19.29
N ALA A 833 -9.92 -16.34 -19.06
CA ALA A 833 -10.89 -16.06 -17.99
C ALA A 833 -11.91 -15.07 -18.59
N PRO A 834 -13.16 -15.06 -18.13
CA PRO A 834 -13.79 -13.77 -17.88
C PRO A 834 -14.66 -13.71 -16.61
N ARG A 835 -15.07 -12.49 -16.26
CA ARG A 835 -16.04 -12.20 -15.20
C ARG A 835 -17.48 -12.16 -15.74
N ALA A 836 -18.41 -12.50 -14.83
CA ALA A 836 -19.82 -12.12 -14.73
C ALA A 836 -20.46 -11.15 -15.75
N ARG A 837 -21.73 -11.44 -16.10
CA ARG A 837 -22.86 -10.51 -15.84
C ARG A 837 -24.26 -11.15 -15.97
N THR A 838 -25.05 -10.94 -14.92
CA THR A 838 -26.44 -10.43 -14.87
C THR A 838 -27.50 -10.88 -15.91
N LEU A 839 -28.65 -11.31 -15.37
CA LEU A 839 -29.98 -11.10 -15.99
C LEU A 839 -30.97 -10.64 -14.90
N HIS A 840 -31.79 -9.63 -15.19
CA HIS A 840 -32.88 -9.14 -14.34
C HIS A 840 -34.18 -9.94 -14.60
N ILE A 841 -35.18 -9.85 -13.69
CA ILE A 841 -36.48 -9.21 -13.98
C ILE A 841 -37.37 -9.09 -12.70
N GLN A 842 -37.81 -7.85 -12.45
CA GLN A 842 -39.06 -7.34 -11.82
C GLN A 842 -39.76 -8.06 -10.63
N GLN A 843 -40.09 -7.26 -9.60
CA GLN A 843 -41.37 -7.38 -8.85
C GLN A 843 -42.50 -6.66 -9.60
N PRO A 844 -43.79 -6.89 -9.27
CA PRO A 844 -44.48 -5.84 -8.48
C PRO A 844 -45.62 -6.29 -7.50
N ILE A 845 -45.66 -5.63 -6.33
CA ILE A 845 -46.82 -4.90 -5.73
C ILE A 845 -48.06 -5.64 -5.16
N ASN A 846 -48.34 -5.35 -3.86
CA ASN A 846 -49.61 -5.27 -3.08
C ASN A 846 -50.81 -6.22 -3.36
N ALA A 847 -51.39 -6.82 -2.29
CA ALA A 847 -52.50 -6.21 -1.51
C ALA A 847 -53.11 -7.13 -0.42
N ARG A 848 -53.76 -6.48 0.55
CA ARG A 848 -54.49 -6.98 1.73
C ARG A 848 -55.62 -7.98 1.43
N GLU A 849 -55.95 -8.84 2.40
CA GLU A 849 -57.24 -8.73 3.12
C GLU A 849 -57.27 -9.44 4.51
N LEU A 850 -58.20 -9.00 5.36
CA LEU A 850 -58.56 -9.39 6.74
C LEU A 850 -60.07 -9.06 6.87
N PRO A 851 -60.89 -9.63 7.80
CA PRO A 851 -60.53 -9.80 9.23
C PRO A 851 -61.29 -10.91 10.04
N HIS A 852 -61.08 -10.91 11.38
CA HIS A 852 -62.07 -11.27 12.45
C HIS A 852 -62.56 -12.74 12.61
N SER A 853 -62.92 -13.26 13.81
CA SER A 853 -62.81 -12.75 15.20
C SER A 853 -63.09 -13.83 16.29
N ARG A 854 -62.95 -13.42 17.58
CA ARG A 854 -63.65 -13.89 18.82
C ARG A 854 -63.18 -15.14 19.58
N HIS A 855 -62.86 -14.91 20.87
CA HIS A 855 -62.98 -15.87 21.98
C HIS A 855 -64.45 -16.28 22.22
N PRO A 856 -64.68 -17.37 22.99
CA PRO A 856 -65.29 -17.18 24.31
C PRO A 856 -64.55 -17.91 25.46
N ARG A 857 -65.11 -17.86 26.67
CA ARG A 857 -64.47 -18.25 27.95
C ARG A 857 -64.91 -19.63 28.48
N SER A 858 -64.02 -20.26 29.25
CA SER A 858 -64.24 -21.02 30.51
C SER A 858 -65.44 -21.97 30.69
N ARG A 859 -65.16 -23.18 31.19
CA ARG A 859 -65.99 -23.82 32.23
C ARG A 859 -65.15 -24.72 33.16
N SER A 860 -65.69 -25.01 34.34
CA SER A 860 -64.98 -25.59 35.51
C SER A 860 -65.14 -27.10 35.64
N GLY A 861 -64.16 -27.77 36.27
CA GLY A 861 -64.21 -29.21 36.57
C GLY A 861 -63.12 -29.71 37.53
N ARG A 862 -63.48 -29.89 38.80
CA ARG A 862 -62.80 -30.74 39.79
C ARG A 862 -63.84 -31.77 40.29
N PRO A 863 -63.47 -32.89 40.94
CA PRO A 863 -62.17 -33.57 41.02
C PRO A 863 -62.26 -35.08 40.70
N ARG A 864 -61.12 -35.80 40.74
CA ARG A 864 -61.01 -37.04 41.55
C ARG A 864 -59.56 -37.51 41.70
N GLN A 865 -59.13 -37.71 42.96
CA GLN A 865 -57.91 -38.44 43.28
C GLN A 865 -58.12 -39.95 43.03
N ARG A 866 -57.09 -40.65 42.56
CA ARG A 866 -56.96 -42.10 42.77
C ARG A 866 -55.70 -42.35 43.59
N LEU A 867 -55.89 -42.57 44.89
CA LEU A 867 -54.87 -43.16 45.75
C LEU A 867 -54.51 -44.55 45.22
N THR A 868 -53.26 -44.72 44.81
CA THR A 868 -52.65 -46.05 44.63
C THR A 868 -51.57 -46.21 45.70
N ARG A 869 -51.57 -47.36 46.39
CA ARG A 869 -50.58 -47.64 47.44
C ARG A 869 -49.21 -47.87 46.79
N PRO A 870 -48.13 -47.24 47.25
CA PRO A 870 -46.77 -47.57 46.81
C PRO A 870 -46.39 -48.97 47.32
N GLY A 871 -46.56 -49.99 46.47
CA GLY A 871 -45.95 -51.29 46.68
C GLY A 871 -44.41 -51.20 46.61
N ALA A 872 -43.73 -52.18 47.22
CA ALA A 872 -42.28 -52.36 47.42
C ALA A 872 -41.26 -51.59 46.53
N HIS A 873 -41.54 -51.37 45.25
CA HIS A 873 -40.65 -50.70 44.29
C HIS A 873 -40.21 -49.28 44.73
N ALA A 874 -41.12 -48.49 45.33
CA ALA A 874 -40.83 -47.11 45.73
C ALA A 874 -39.71 -47.01 46.78
N ARG A 875 -39.66 -47.96 47.73
CA ARG A 875 -38.59 -48.01 48.74
C ARG A 875 -37.22 -48.39 48.15
N ARG A 876 -37.16 -49.03 46.98
CA ARG A 876 -35.88 -49.31 46.30
C ARG A 876 -35.26 -48.08 45.62
N GLN A 877 -36.04 -47.04 45.33
CA GLN A 877 -35.57 -45.85 44.61
C GLN A 877 -35.11 -44.71 45.55
N GLY A 878 -35.87 -44.41 46.62
CA GLY A 878 -35.60 -43.24 47.48
C GLY A 878 -34.21 -43.20 48.11
N LEU A 879 -33.67 -44.34 48.57
CA LEU A 879 -32.32 -44.41 49.14
C LEU A 879 -31.18 -44.04 48.15
N TRP A 880 -31.46 -43.94 46.85
CA TRP A 880 -30.50 -43.54 45.81
C TRP A 880 -31.01 -42.39 44.91
N SER A 881 -32.08 -41.68 45.27
CA SER A 881 -32.32 -40.32 44.78
C SER A 881 -31.44 -39.33 45.53
N ASP A 882 -31.29 -39.53 46.83
CA ASP A 882 -30.71 -38.53 47.72
C ASP A 882 -29.19 -38.45 47.51
N LEU A 883 -28.56 -39.60 47.31
CA LEU A 883 -27.16 -39.71 46.88
C LEU A 883 -26.89 -39.15 45.47
N ARG A 884 -27.94 -39.04 44.63
CA ARG A 884 -27.82 -38.36 43.33
C ARG A 884 -27.73 -36.85 43.54
N SER A 885 -28.55 -36.27 44.43
CA SER A 885 -28.43 -34.85 44.82
C SER A 885 -27.13 -34.54 45.56
N GLU A 886 -26.65 -35.42 46.45
CA GLU A 886 -25.37 -35.20 47.15
C GLU A 886 -24.18 -35.28 46.18
N SER A 887 -24.14 -36.27 45.27
CA SER A 887 -23.09 -36.32 44.24
C SER A 887 -23.19 -35.16 43.25
N GLN A 888 -24.38 -34.61 42.98
CA GLN A 888 -24.52 -33.41 42.15
C GLN A 888 -24.01 -32.16 42.85
N ALA A 889 -24.26 -32.00 44.16
CA ALA A 889 -23.69 -30.91 44.95
C ALA A 889 -22.15 -30.97 45.01
N ILE A 890 -21.59 -32.17 45.20
CA ILE A 890 -20.13 -32.42 45.23
C ILE A 890 -19.48 -32.35 43.83
N GLN A 891 -20.27 -32.28 42.75
CA GLN A 891 -19.78 -31.96 41.39
C GLN A 891 -20.04 -30.51 40.97
N ALA A 892 -20.75 -29.73 41.79
CA ALA A 892 -21.04 -28.30 41.58
C ALA A 892 -20.23 -27.38 42.52
N SER A 893 -19.46 -27.98 43.43
CA SER A 893 -18.37 -27.36 44.21
C SER A 893 -17.02 -27.87 43.70
#